data_AF-A0A956LZX2-F1
#
_entry.id   AF-A0A956LZX2-F1
#
_cell.length_a   1.000
_cell.length_b   1.000
_cell.length_c   1.000
_cell.angle_alpha   90.00
_cell.angle_beta   90.00
_cell.angle_gamma   90.00
#
_symmetry.space_group_name_H-M   'P 1'
#
loop_
_entity.id
_entity.type
_entity.pdbx_description
1 polymer ?
#
loop_
_entity_poly.entity_id
_entity_poly.type
_entity_poly.pdbx_seq_one_letter_code
_entity_poly.pdbx_strand_id
1 'polypeptide(L)'
;VASAVGGLLRSFSAIVDGAGDDAYLAGTRPYSVAGALFGVSALVDLSGNDVYRGDDGSIGAGCFGVGYLHDGGGRDLFEGRNLCEGAGAFGIGILRSAASPEAPPGQELQPDRGYDAGLLPVPGTGAIPVRADDNDTYLAARYAQGCASTFGLGLLVDDAGSDVYRAGGLYLHIPLLPNDFQSLSQGFSIGFRPRAAGGVGILLDEQGNDFYDAEVFAQGTSYWYSLGLLFDGGGNDRYLATQYAQGAGVHLSIGSLWDRGGDDHYVSKFGVTQGMAHDLSVALFREESGNDYYAVSDGQGIAITNSVALFVDEQGDDFYATLNGGQGSANYRRGFSGAGIFLDLEGSDRYPEDARGRDGTLWAGSDFAIGIDLDRDIEIPGEVVPEIVLTAADSARAVEELFETASLWEVGSAREKVRRARQALIAKGIEAVDYAAGLDPEAEYEDGEPLTTETDLVYRTVRELADAYPDSMAARILPRLRDPDEQVQKNVIRLLGELKRKEARAPLEAMLRDPKQDRHWNRILGALGDIGEPDSRPAVRPFLKSPQERRRIIALDALRSLRDTTAVPLMMPLLDDEIFTVRSAAMASIGSFKTAAVERVITRLEALRSAPARTGVSARPADRADGSGKPRRESRGSSAGAAPTSSRIALVRILGNIAGALKDADDPVSLRARAQVRDALLEELAPHPSDVPEDRAQAGARAAAVTGLYRLGGPEMRDRVRNRMLDEYDPLVKRTYAWEEARATKQEAANQD
;
A
#
# COMPACT_ATOMS: atom_id res chain seq x y z
N VAL A 1 33.90 -25.54 -3.56
CA VAL A 1 32.94 -25.92 -2.51
C VAL A 1 33.59 -25.64 -1.17
N ALA A 2 33.71 -24.36 -0.81
CA ALA A 2 34.04 -23.95 0.53
C ALA A 2 32.70 -23.95 1.30
N SER A 3 32.61 -24.74 2.37
CA SER A 3 31.41 -24.82 3.21
C SER A 3 31.84 -25.22 4.61
N ALA A 4 31.55 -24.38 5.59
CA ALA A 4 31.56 -24.79 6.98
C ALA A 4 30.32 -25.66 7.24
N VAL A 5 30.50 -26.77 7.96
CA VAL A 5 29.40 -27.66 8.37
C VAL A 5 29.63 -28.12 9.81
N GLY A 6 28.66 -27.84 10.68
CA GLY A 6 28.63 -28.31 12.07
C GLY A 6 27.85 -29.62 12.18
N GLY A 7 28.46 -30.65 12.77
CA GLY A 7 27.86 -31.99 12.89
C GLY A 7 28.34 -32.75 14.13
N LEU A 8 27.68 -33.86 14.49
CA LEU A 8 28.08 -34.71 15.64
C LEU A 8 29.55 -35.16 15.61
N LEU A 9 30.10 -35.42 14.42
CA LEU A 9 31.49 -35.86 14.23
C LEU A 9 32.48 -34.69 14.05
N ARG A 10 31.96 -33.49 13.79
CA ARG A 10 32.70 -32.24 13.57
C ARG A 10 31.91 -31.12 14.24
N SER A 11 32.01 -31.04 15.56
CA SER A 11 31.15 -30.19 16.39
C SER A 11 31.35 -28.69 16.15
N PHE A 12 32.45 -28.31 15.50
CA PHE A 12 32.75 -26.93 15.11
C PHE A 12 33.42 -26.90 13.73
N SER A 13 32.98 -25.99 12.86
CA SER A 13 33.61 -25.67 11.57
C SER A 13 33.49 -24.17 11.31
N ALA A 14 34.54 -23.56 10.76
CA ALA A 14 34.52 -22.15 10.39
C ALA A 14 35.25 -21.91 9.07
N ILE A 15 34.76 -20.95 8.29
CA ILE A 15 35.44 -20.34 7.15
C ILE A 15 35.49 -18.84 7.42
N VAL A 16 36.65 -18.24 7.13
CA VAL A 16 36.84 -16.80 7.16
C VAL A 16 37.49 -16.44 5.84
N ASP A 17 36.78 -15.68 5.03
CA ASP A 17 37.31 -15.04 3.83
C ASP A 17 37.64 -13.58 4.13
N GLY A 18 38.68 -13.07 3.48
CA GLY A 18 39.25 -11.77 3.77
C GLY A 18 38.79 -10.66 2.84
N ALA A 19 38.51 -10.98 1.58
CA ALA A 19 38.03 -10.06 0.54
C ALA A 19 37.92 -10.78 -0.82
N GLY A 20 36.99 -10.34 -1.67
CA GLY A 20 36.90 -10.73 -3.07
C GLY A 20 35.47 -11.01 -3.49
N ASP A 21 35.18 -11.00 -4.80
CA ASP A 21 33.88 -11.48 -5.30
C ASP A 21 33.92 -13.02 -5.34
N ASP A 22 33.35 -13.69 -4.35
CA ASP A 22 33.47 -15.12 -4.13
C ASP A 22 32.16 -15.91 -4.38
N ALA A 23 32.30 -17.24 -4.46
CA ALA A 23 31.20 -18.14 -4.80
C ALA A 23 31.17 -19.37 -3.88
N TYR A 24 30.26 -19.34 -2.92
CA TYR A 24 30.01 -20.38 -1.93
C TYR A 24 28.95 -21.36 -2.43
N LEU A 25 29.36 -22.26 -3.33
CA LEU A 25 28.47 -23.21 -3.99
C LEU A 25 28.50 -24.60 -3.32
N ALA A 26 27.38 -25.03 -2.74
CA ALA A 26 27.24 -26.35 -2.11
C ALA A 26 26.44 -27.38 -2.91
N GLY A 27 25.79 -26.98 -4.00
CA GLY A 27 24.90 -27.85 -4.79
C GLY A 27 23.74 -28.37 -3.93
N THR A 28 23.36 -29.64 -4.09
CA THR A 28 22.23 -30.26 -3.35
C THR A 28 22.64 -30.84 -1.98
N ARG A 29 23.73 -30.36 -1.38
CA ARG A 29 24.20 -30.88 -0.09
C ARG A 29 23.46 -30.16 1.04
N PRO A 30 22.69 -30.87 1.87
CA PRO A 30 22.00 -30.25 2.98
C PRO A 30 22.99 -29.87 4.09
N TYR A 31 22.64 -28.89 4.91
CA TYR A 31 23.45 -28.39 6.01
C TYR A 31 24.84 -27.95 5.54
N SER A 32 24.87 -26.94 4.68
CA SER A 32 26.06 -26.40 4.01
C SER A 32 26.05 -24.86 4.02
N VAL A 33 27.13 -24.20 3.60
CA VAL A 33 27.27 -22.72 3.60
C VAL A 33 26.89 -22.16 4.98
N ALA A 34 27.69 -22.51 6.00
CA ALA A 34 27.39 -22.22 7.42
C ALA A 34 26.16 -22.94 8.03
N GLY A 35 25.60 -23.94 7.37
CA GLY A 35 24.57 -24.81 7.95
C GLY A 35 25.07 -25.72 9.09
N ALA A 36 24.28 -25.86 10.15
CA ALA A 36 24.63 -26.69 11.30
C ALA A 36 23.53 -27.68 11.70
N LEU A 37 23.94 -28.92 12.00
CA LEU A 37 23.07 -29.97 12.55
C LEU A 37 23.75 -30.64 13.76
N PHE A 38 23.30 -30.37 14.97
CA PHE A 38 23.95 -30.83 16.24
C PHE A 38 25.37 -30.30 16.49
N GLY A 39 25.78 -29.22 15.83
CA GLY A 39 27.11 -28.62 15.99
C GLY A 39 27.08 -27.11 15.78
N VAL A 40 28.25 -26.51 15.62
CA VAL A 40 28.43 -25.08 15.36
C VAL A 40 29.11 -24.92 14.00
N SER A 41 28.59 -24.02 13.18
CA SER A 41 29.13 -23.71 11.85
C SER A 41 29.15 -22.21 11.63
N ALA A 42 30.29 -21.68 11.18
CA ALA A 42 30.46 -20.26 10.88
C ALA A 42 31.03 -20.04 9.47
N LEU A 43 30.50 -19.06 8.74
CA LEU A 43 31.12 -18.50 7.54
C LEU A 43 31.15 -16.99 7.74
N VAL A 44 32.33 -16.40 7.58
CA VAL A 44 32.55 -14.97 7.73
C VAL A 44 33.23 -14.50 6.45
N ASP A 45 32.48 -13.81 5.61
CA ASP A 45 33.03 -12.97 4.56
C ASP A 45 33.19 -11.55 5.10
N LEU A 46 34.16 -10.79 4.58
CA LEU A 46 34.49 -9.46 5.06
C LEU A 46 34.31 -8.37 3.99
N SER A 47 34.18 -8.70 2.71
CA SER A 47 33.90 -7.76 1.62
C SER A 47 33.86 -8.47 0.27
N GLY A 48 32.91 -8.11 -0.59
CA GLY A 48 32.84 -8.68 -1.93
C GLY A 48 31.45 -8.55 -2.53
N ASN A 49 31.28 -8.85 -3.82
CA ASN A 49 29.96 -9.17 -4.35
C ASN A 49 29.86 -10.69 -4.50
N ASP A 50 29.14 -11.31 -3.58
CA ASP A 50 29.23 -12.72 -3.28
C ASP A 50 28.00 -13.52 -3.69
N VAL A 51 28.23 -14.81 -3.93
CA VAL A 51 27.17 -15.77 -4.23
C VAL A 51 27.14 -16.91 -3.24
N TYR A 52 26.12 -16.92 -2.40
CA TYR A 52 25.82 -17.96 -1.42
C TYR A 52 24.74 -18.89 -1.94
N ARG A 53 25.11 -20.12 -2.31
CA ARG A 53 24.16 -21.10 -2.85
C ARG A 53 24.17 -22.42 -2.09
N GLY A 54 23.07 -22.69 -1.40
CA GLY A 54 22.86 -23.90 -0.63
C GLY A 54 21.48 -24.54 -0.85
N ASP A 55 21.33 -25.78 -0.40
CA ASP A 55 20.05 -26.49 -0.43
C ASP A 55 19.42 -26.44 0.99
N ASP A 56 18.72 -27.49 1.41
CA ASP A 56 18.10 -27.54 2.74
C ASP A 56 19.08 -27.37 3.91
N GLY A 57 18.76 -26.53 4.90
CA GLY A 57 19.57 -26.37 6.11
C GLY A 57 20.81 -25.49 5.95
N SER A 58 20.85 -24.61 4.94
CA SER A 58 22.06 -23.87 4.54
C SER A 58 22.03 -22.38 4.91
N ILE A 59 23.07 -21.62 4.54
CA ILE A 59 23.14 -20.15 4.65
C ILE A 59 22.84 -19.70 6.09
N GLY A 60 23.74 -20.08 7.00
CA GLY A 60 23.63 -19.70 8.42
C GLY A 60 22.50 -20.40 9.20
N ALA A 61 21.84 -21.43 8.65
CA ALA A 61 20.78 -22.12 9.37
C ALA A 61 21.28 -23.07 10.48
N GLY A 62 20.52 -23.15 11.58
CA GLY A 62 20.84 -23.99 12.74
C GLY A 62 19.73 -24.97 13.12
N CYS A 63 20.04 -26.27 13.11
CA CYS A 63 19.16 -27.33 13.55
C CYS A 63 19.79 -28.12 14.72
N PHE A 64 19.22 -28.07 15.92
CA PHE A 64 19.86 -28.59 17.15
C PHE A 64 21.30 -28.10 17.39
N GLY A 65 21.66 -26.96 16.77
CA GLY A 65 23.02 -26.43 16.70
C GLY A 65 22.98 -24.94 16.35
N VAL A 66 24.14 -24.37 16.02
CA VAL A 66 24.30 -22.95 15.68
C VAL A 66 24.88 -22.81 14.28
N GLY A 67 24.10 -22.22 13.37
CA GLY A 67 24.59 -21.73 12.09
C GLY A 67 24.80 -20.22 12.18
N TYR A 68 25.91 -19.73 11.66
CA TYR A 68 26.24 -18.30 11.63
C TYR A 68 26.87 -17.95 10.28
N LEU A 69 26.23 -17.05 9.54
CA LEU A 69 26.81 -16.44 8.36
C LEU A 69 26.92 -14.94 8.59
N HIS A 70 28.11 -14.40 8.35
CA HIS A 70 28.35 -12.97 8.27
C HIS A 70 28.85 -12.66 6.88
N ASP A 71 28.18 -11.73 6.23
CA ASP A 71 28.67 -11.05 5.05
C ASP A 71 29.11 -9.62 5.44
N GLY A 72 30.18 -9.15 4.81
CA GLY A 72 30.83 -7.86 5.10
C GLY A 72 30.44 -6.71 4.18
N GLY A 73 29.45 -6.92 3.32
CA GLY A 73 28.83 -5.97 2.43
C GLY A 73 29.27 -6.11 0.97
N GLY A 74 28.46 -5.52 0.10
CA GLY A 74 28.50 -5.58 -1.35
C GLY A 74 27.17 -6.09 -1.88
N ARG A 75 27.10 -6.35 -3.19
CA ARG A 75 25.86 -6.79 -3.84
C ARG A 75 25.81 -8.31 -3.93
N ASP A 76 25.03 -8.91 -3.05
CA ASP A 76 25.08 -10.36 -2.86
C ASP A 76 23.82 -11.10 -3.31
N LEU A 77 24.02 -12.39 -3.55
CA LEU A 77 22.95 -13.34 -3.79
C LEU A 77 22.98 -14.45 -2.75
N PHE A 78 21.94 -14.49 -1.93
CA PHE A 78 21.63 -15.59 -1.03
C PHE A 78 20.52 -16.45 -1.65
N GLU A 79 20.86 -17.66 -2.10
CA GLU A 79 19.90 -18.59 -2.71
C GLU A 79 19.89 -19.92 -1.96
N GLY A 80 18.83 -20.13 -1.17
CA GLY A 80 18.55 -21.33 -0.41
C GLY A 80 17.26 -22.04 -0.82
N ARG A 81 16.96 -23.18 -0.18
CA ARG A 81 15.71 -23.92 -0.42
C ARG A 81 14.79 -23.97 0.79
N ASN A 82 15.05 -24.87 1.74
CA ASN A 82 14.29 -24.95 2.98
C ASN A 82 15.20 -24.78 4.20
N LEU A 83 14.71 -24.16 5.27
CA LEU A 83 15.49 -23.99 6.51
C LEU A 83 16.85 -23.33 6.19
N CYS A 84 16.82 -22.12 5.64
CA CYS A 84 18.01 -21.38 5.20
C CYS A 84 17.98 -19.92 5.63
N GLU A 85 18.99 -19.14 5.28
CA GLU A 85 19.04 -17.68 5.47
C GLU A 85 18.74 -17.28 6.93
N GLY A 86 19.58 -17.79 7.84
CA GLY A 86 19.45 -17.51 9.27
C GLY A 86 18.29 -18.23 9.96
N ALA A 87 17.69 -19.27 9.36
CA ALA A 87 16.60 -19.99 9.99
C ALA A 87 17.03 -20.95 11.13
N GLY A 88 16.24 -21.02 12.19
CA GLY A 88 16.52 -21.86 13.37
C GLY A 88 15.43 -22.88 13.70
N ALA A 89 15.81 -24.13 14.00
CA ALA A 89 14.90 -25.17 14.48
C ALA A 89 15.56 -26.00 15.58
N PHE A 90 15.04 -25.97 16.81
CA PHE A 90 15.71 -26.52 18.00
C PHE A 90 17.14 -25.98 18.21
N GLY A 91 17.47 -24.89 17.54
CA GLY A 91 18.81 -24.36 17.37
C GLY A 91 18.75 -22.90 16.92
N ILE A 92 19.91 -22.33 16.66
CA ILE A 92 20.08 -20.91 16.37
C ILE A 92 20.59 -20.79 14.93
N GLY A 93 19.82 -20.13 14.08
CA GLY A 93 20.29 -19.67 12.77
C GLY A 93 20.50 -18.16 12.81
N ILE A 94 21.62 -17.71 12.24
CA ILE A 94 21.96 -16.29 12.12
C ILE A 94 22.52 -16.05 10.73
N LEU A 95 21.95 -15.08 10.04
CA LEU A 95 22.51 -14.43 8.87
C LEU A 95 22.62 -12.94 9.19
N ARG A 96 23.79 -12.36 8.98
CA ARG A 96 24.00 -10.91 9.03
C ARG A 96 24.68 -10.47 7.74
N SER A 97 23.97 -9.72 6.91
CA SER A 97 24.57 -8.88 5.88
C SER A 97 24.91 -7.54 6.54
N ALA A 98 26.14 -7.06 6.35
CA ALA A 98 26.61 -5.85 6.98
C ALA A 98 26.97 -4.83 5.92
N ALA A 99 26.71 -3.55 6.19
CA ALA A 99 26.96 -2.53 5.19
C ALA A 99 28.45 -2.41 4.84
N SER A 100 28.77 -2.28 3.56
CA SER A 100 30.15 -2.23 3.07
C SER A 100 30.92 -1.03 3.63
N PRO A 101 32.10 -1.20 4.27
CA PRO A 101 32.85 -0.10 4.85
C PRO A 101 33.52 0.82 3.80
N GLU A 102 33.68 0.38 2.55
CA GLU A 102 34.37 1.11 1.47
C GLU A 102 33.43 1.80 0.45
N ALA A 103 32.12 1.59 0.61
CA ALA A 103 31.06 2.11 -0.25
C ALA A 103 30.90 3.65 -0.18
N PRO A 104 31.00 4.40 -1.29
CA PRO A 104 30.55 5.80 -1.32
C PRO A 104 29.03 5.85 -1.09
N PRO A 105 28.50 6.81 -0.31
CA PRO A 105 27.07 6.86 0.00
C PRO A 105 26.23 6.87 -1.29
N GLY A 106 25.22 5.99 -1.32
CA GLY A 106 24.25 5.93 -2.41
C GLY A 106 23.40 7.19 -2.49
N GLN A 107 22.46 7.23 -3.44
CA GLN A 107 21.44 8.26 -3.44
C GLN A 107 20.63 8.11 -2.15
N GLU A 108 20.89 8.99 -1.18
CA GLU A 108 20.12 9.09 0.04
C GLU A 108 18.62 9.16 -0.37
N LEU A 109 17.75 8.42 0.29
CA LEU A 109 16.31 8.62 0.15
C LEU A 109 15.91 9.70 1.16
N GLN A 110 14.77 10.38 0.94
CA GLN A 110 14.30 11.32 1.96
C GLN A 110 14.26 10.56 3.29
N PRO A 111 14.87 11.08 4.37
CA PRO A 111 14.54 10.54 5.68
C PRO A 111 13.01 10.55 5.78
N ASP A 112 12.43 9.44 6.22
CA ASP A 112 11.02 9.37 6.51
C ASP A 112 10.62 10.50 7.49
N ARG A 113 9.33 10.82 7.59
CA ARG A 113 8.91 11.90 8.50
C ARG A 113 9.24 11.54 9.96
N GLY A 114 9.39 10.26 10.29
CA GLY A 114 9.79 9.71 11.59
C GLY A 114 11.18 10.14 12.06
N TYR A 115 12.17 10.20 11.16
CA TYR A 115 13.51 10.71 11.42
C TYR A 115 13.49 12.22 11.68
N ASP A 116 12.69 12.98 10.93
CA ASP A 116 12.51 14.42 11.12
C ASP A 116 11.69 14.76 12.40
N ALA A 117 10.88 13.82 12.90
CA ALA A 117 10.12 13.92 14.15
C ALA A 117 10.95 13.64 15.43
N GLY A 118 12.22 13.23 15.31
CA GLY A 118 13.12 13.06 16.46
C GLY A 118 12.83 11.83 17.33
N LEU A 119 12.25 10.77 16.75
CA LEU A 119 12.01 9.50 17.43
C LEU A 119 13.34 8.86 17.89
N LEU A 120 13.37 8.42 19.16
CA LEU A 120 14.58 7.90 19.80
C LEU A 120 15.05 6.57 19.18
N PRO A 121 16.36 6.38 19.00
CA PRO A 121 16.92 5.18 18.39
C PRO A 121 16.71 3.92 19.26
N VAL A 122 16.36 2.81 18.61
CA VAL A 122 16.60 1.47 19.15
C VAL A 122 18.11 1.18 19.04
N PRO A 123 18.75 0.43 19.96
CA PRO A 123 20.16 0.07 19.80
C PRO A 123 20.39 -0.72 18.50
N GLY A 124 21.07 -0.11 17.52
CA GLY A 124 21.36 -0.70 16.20
C GLY A 124 21.12 0.29 15.07
N THR A 125 19.94 0.91 15.04
CA THR A 125 19.34 1.59 13.89
C THR A 125 19.68 3.08 13.78
N GLY A 126 20.96 3.43 13.69
CA GLY A 126 21.27 4.76 13.19
C GLY A 126 20.78 4.83 11.75
N ALA A 127 19.93 5.79 11.37
CA ALA A 127 19.63 6.01 9.96
C ALA A 127 20.95 6.25 9.23
N ILE A 128 21.44 5.24 8.54
CA ILE A 128 22.58 5.34 7.64
C ILE A 128 21.97 5.82 6.31
N PRO A 129 22.71 6.52 5.44
CA PRO A 129 22.20 6.82 4.11
C PRO A 129 22.00 5.52 3.33
N VAL A 130 20.87 5.37 2.62
CA VAL A 130 20.61 4.24 1.70
C VAL A 130 21.80 4.08 0.73
N ARG A 131 22.34 2.86 0.67
CA ARG A 131 23.54 2.52 -0.11
C ARG A 131 23.14 1.64 -1.29
N ALA A 132 23.32 2.14 -2.52
CA ALA A 132 22.91 1.45 -3.74
C ALA A 132 23.86 0.32 -4.19
N ASP A 133 25.00 0.20 -3.51
CA ASP A 133 26.02 -0.83 -3.74
C ASP A 133 25.89 -2.04 -2.81
N ASP A 134 24.93 -2.03 -1.88
CA ASP A 134 24.61 -3.14 -0.95
C ASP A 134 23.28 -3.86 -1.30
N ASN A 135 22.76 -3.69 -2.53
CA ASN A 135 21.45 -4.25 -2.88
C ASN A 135 21.42 -5.78 -2.96
N ASP A 136 21.04 -6.44 -1.88
CA ASP A 136 21.05 -7.88 -1.74
C ASP A 136 19.80 -8.56 -2.31
N THR A 137 19.98 -9.83 -2.67
CA THR A 137 18.88 -10.68 -3.15
C THR A 137 18.82 -11.98 -2.36
N TYR A 138 17.71 -12.16 -1.65
CA TYR A 138 17.40 -13.32 -0.81
C TYR A 138 16.31 -14.19 -1.46
N LEU A 139 16.67 -15.40 -1.87
CA LEU A 139 15.79 -16.33 -2.59
C LEU A 139 15.66 -17.65 -1.84
N ALA A 140 14.45 -17.95 -1.37
CA ALA A 140 14.15 -19.21 -0.69
C ALA A 140 12.81 -19.83 -1.12
N ALA A 141 12.65 -21.12 -0.84
CA ALA A 141 11.35 -21.78 -1.00
C ALA A 141 10.48 -21.64 0.25
N ARG A 142 11.00 -22.01 1.43
CA ARG A 142 10.29 -21.81 2.72
C ARG A 142 11.14 -22.03 3.98
N TYR A 143 10.65 -21.62 5.14
CA TYR A 143 11.41 -21.69 6.41
C TYR A 143 12.74 -20.94 6.30
N ALA A 144 12.71 -19.71 5.81
CA ALA A 144 13.91 -18.94 5.53
C ALA A 144 13.81 -17.51 6.07
N GLN A 145 14.86 -16.72 5.86
CA GLN A 145 14.87 -15.27 6.08
C GLN A 145 14.49 -14.95 7.54
N GLY A 146 15.32 -15.43 8.47
CA GLY A 146 15.09 -15.25 9.90
C GLY A 146 13.94 -16.08 10.49
N CYS A 147 13.43 -17.08 9.77
CA CYS A 147 12.36 -17.95 10.27
C CYS A 147 12.79 -18.80 11.47
N ALA A 148 11.89 -19.02 12.43
CA ALA A 148 12.11 -19.97 13.52
C ALA A 148 11.04 -21.05 13.65
N SER A 149 11.48 -22.29 13.84
CA SER A 149 10.62 -23.42 14.21
C SER A 149 10.70 -23.71 15.72
N THR A 150 10.19 -24.87 16.12
CA THR A 150 10.10 -25.34 17.52
C THR A 150 11.41 -25.14 18.28
N PHE A 151 11.38 -24.37 19.38
CA PHE A 151 12.52 -24.02 20.22
C PHE A 151 13.73 -23.43 19.46
N GLY A 152 13.50 -22.83 18.30
CA GLY A 152 14.52 -22.20 17.49
C GLY A 152 14.62 -20.70 17.72
N LEU A 153 15.78 -20.14 17.38
CA LEU A 153 15.96 -18.72 17.11
C LEU A 153 16.40 -18.59 15.66
N GLY A 154 15.63 -17.84 14.87
CA GLY A 154 16.02 -17.43 13.53
C GLY A 154 16.24 -15.92 13.52
N LEU A 155 17.35 -15.49 12.93
CA LEU A 155 17.71 -14.08 12.82
C LEU A 155 18.31 -13.83 11.45
N LEU A 156 17.70 -12.91 10.71
CA LEU A 156 18.32 -12.23 9.58
C LEU A 156 18.44 -10.76 9.96
N VAL A 157 19.62 -10.19 9.79
CA VAL A 157 19.88 -8.75 9.89
C VAL A 157 20.51 -8.32 8.59
N ASP A 158 19.87 -7.37 7.93
CA ASP A 158 20.47 -6.58 6.87
C ASP A 158 20.69 -5.17 7.39
N ASP A 159 21.91 -4.66 7.25
CA ASP A 159 22.29 -3.35 7.79
C ASP A 159 22.05 -2.23 6.74
N ALA A 160 21.90 -2.53 5.44
CA ALA A 160 21.62 -1.52 4.40
C ALA A 160 21.28 -2.14 3.05
N GLY A 161 20.44 -1.48 2.25
CA GLY A 161 20.34 -1.83 0.84
C GLY A 161 19.11 -1.28 0.16
N SER A 162 18.63 -1.97 -0.87
CA SER A 162 17.27 -1.85 -1.39
C SER A 162 17.01 -3.19 -2.04
N ASP A 163 16.51 -4.08 -1.21
CA ASP A 163 16.80 -5.50 -1.27
C ASP A 163 15.57 -6.26 -1.71
N VAL A 164 15.81 -7.50 -2.13
CA VAL A 164 14.76 -8.37 -2.63
C VAL A 164 14.67 -9.60 -1.75
N TYR A 165 13.61 -9.65 -0.95
CA TYR A 165 13.27 -10.80 -0.13
C TYR A 165 12.17 -11.61 -0.80
N ARG A 166 12.54 -12.75 -1.41
CA ARG A 166 11.59 -13.63 -2.07
C ARG A 166 11.51 -15.01 -1.45
N ALA A 167 10.33 -15.38 -0.99
CA ALA A 167 10.07 -16.71 -0.41
C ALA A 167 8.81 -17.35 -0.98
N GLY A 168 8.92 -18.53 -1.60
CA GLY A 168 7.75 -19.30 -2.06
C GLY A 168 7.98 -20.03 -3.39
N GLY A 169 6.95 -20.08 -4.24
CA GLY A 169 7.05 -20.56 -5.63
C GLY A 169 7.29 -22.07 -5.85
N LEU A 170 7.54 -22.86 -4.80
CA LEU A 170 7.85 -24.29 -4.93
C LEU A 170 6.78 -25.23 -4.36
N TYR A 171 6.24 -24.93 -3.18
CA TYR A 171 5.28 -25.80 -2.47
C TYR A 171 3.89 -25.19 -2.40
N LEU A 172 2.90 -25.78 -3.09
CA LEU A 172 1.52 -25.28 -3.09
C LEU A 172 0.86 -25.35 -1.69
N HIS A 173 0.01 -24.38 -1.37
CA HIS A 173 -0.78 -24.30 -0.14
C HIS A 173 -2.08 -25.12 -0.23
N ILE A 174 -1.95 -26.41 -0.53
CA ILE A 174 -3.09 -27.32 -0.62
C ILE A 174 -3.54 -27.82 0.76
N PRO A 175 -4.86 -28.02 0.99
CA PRO A 175 -5.96 -27.85 0.03
C PRO A 175 -6.60 -26.45 0.04
N LEU A 176 -6.20 -25.54 0.93
CA LEU A 176 -6.92 -24.29 1.20
C LEU A 176 -6.79 -23.26 0.07
N LEU A 177 -5.56 -23.04 -0.42
CA LEU A 177 -5.23 -22.11 -1.50
C LEU A 177 -4.42 -22.86 -2.56
N PRO A 178 -5.07 -23.65 -3.44
CA PRO A 178 -4.39 -24.62 -4.29
C PRO A 178 -3.56 -24.00 -5.42
N ASN A 179 -3.66 -22.68 -5.65
CA ASN A 179 -2.91 -21.96 -6.68
C ASN A 179 -1.86 -21.01 -6.08
N ASP A 180 -1.76 -20.97 -4.76
CA ASP A 180 -0.83 -20.10 -4.03
C ASP A 180 0.17 -21.01 -3.26
N PHE A 181 1.30 -20.47 -2.82
CA PHE A 181 2.45 -21.21 -2.30
C PHE A 181 2.66 -20.96 -0.80
N GLN A 182 3.34 -21.91 -0.17
CA GLN A 182 3.78 -21.81 1.23
C GLN A 182 5.14 -21.11 1.26
N SER A 183 5.27 -20.07 2.10
CA SER A 183 6.51 -19.32 2.29
C SER A 183 7.13 -19.55 3.67
N LEU A 184 6.38 -19.47 4.78
CA LEU A 184 6.92 -19.66 6.14
C LEU A 184 8.26 -18.93 6.40
N SER A 185 8.39 -17.66 6.01
CA SER A 185 9.69 -16.94 5.98
C SER A 185 9.55 -15.48 6.43
N GLN A 186 10.62 -14.70 6.37
CA GLN A 186 10.63 -13.25 6.67
C GLN A 186 10.19 -12.97 8.10
N GLY A 187 10.99 -13.45 9.06
CA GLY A 187 10.70 -13.33 10.48
C GLY A 187 9.54 -14.20 10.98
N PHE A 188 9.00 -15.09 10.13
CA PHE A 188 7.92 -15.99 10.53
C PHE A 188 8.36 -16.97 11.63
N SER A 189 7.46 -17.33 12.55
CA SER A 189 7.75 -18.40 13.52
C SER A 189 6.62 -19.38 13.79
N ILE A 190 6.95 -20.68 13.91
CA ILE A 190 5.98 -21.76 14.13
C ILE A 190 6.38 -22.82 15.16
N GLY A 191 5.42 -23.22 16.01
CA GLY A 191 5.52 -24.37 16.92
C GLY A 191 4.87 -25.66 16.38
N PHE A 192 5.31 -26.81 16.91
CA PHE A 192 4.71 -28.09 16.56
C PHE A 192 3.39 -28.32 17.30
N ARG A 193 2.28 -27.87 16.71
CA ARG A 193 0.95 -28.01 17.29
C ARG A 193 0.47 -29.47 17.38
N PRO A 194 -0.16 -29.91 18.50
CA PRO A 194 -0.33 -29.22 19.78
C PRO A 194 0.77 -29.54 20.82
N ARG A 195 1.93 -30.04 20.39
CA ARG A 195 2.90 -30.76 21.24
C ARG A 195 4.03 -29.90 21.79
N ALA A 196 4.50 -28.90 21.07
CA ALA A 196 5.64 -28.08 21.47
C ALA A 196 5.47 -26.62 21.06
N ALA A 197 6.07 -25.72 21.85
CA ALA A 197 6.10 -24.29 21.55
C ALA A 197 7.02 -24.00 20.36
N GLY A 198 6.77 -22.89 19.67
CA GLY A 198 7.62 -22.44 18.57
C GLY A 198 8.89 -21.76 19.06
N GLY A 199 9.44 -20.93 18.18
CA GLY A 199 10.66 -20.19 18.42
C GLY A 199 10.43 -18.69 18.38
N VAL A 200 11.52 -17.97 18.16
CA VAL A 200 11.53 -16.54 17.87
C VAL A 200 12.15 -16.35 16.49
N GLY A 201 11.35 -15.89 15.53
CA GLY A 201 11.80 -15.53 14.19
C GLY A 201 11.89 -14.02 14.07
N ILE A 202 13.00 -13.52 13.52
CA ILE A 202 13.29 -12.09 13.40
C ILE A 202 13.92 -11.83 12.03
N LEU A 203 13.32 -10.92 11.28
CA LEU A 203 13.97 -10.20 10.19
C LEU A 203 14.12 -8.74 10.62
N LEU A 204 15.33 -8.22 10.53
CA LEU A 204 15.65 -6.81 10.71
C LEU A 204 16.26 -6.33 9.40
N ASP A 205 15.62 -5.34 8.78
CA ASP A 205 16.21 -4.51 7.75
C ASP A 205 16.30 -3.09 8.32
N GLU A 206 17.40 -2.38 8.07
CA GLU A 206 17.60 -1.04 8.63
C GLU A 206 17.27 0.10 7.66
N GLN A 207 17.25 -0.13 6.34
CA GLN A 207 17.03 0.95 5.36
C GLN A 207 17.00 0.44 3.90
N GLY A 208 16.11 1.01 3.09
CA GLY A 208 16.13 0.77 1.66
C GLY A 208 14.81 1.06 0.98
N ASN A 209 14.67 0.75 -0.32
CA ASN A 209 13.33 0.50 -0.84
C ASN A 209 13.23 -0.99 -1.13
N ASP A 210 12.58 -1.70 -0.24
CA ASP A 210 12.66 -3.13 -0.11
C ASP A 210 11.46 -3.83 -0.73
N PHE A 211 11.74 -5.00 -1.29
CA PHE A 211 10.73 -5.81 -1.94
C PHE A 211 10.55 -7.14 -1.21
N TYR A 212 9.55 -7.16 -0.32
CA TYR A 212 9.12 -8.35 0.40
C TYR A 212 8.04 -9.11 -0.39
N ASP A 213 8.46 -10.13 -1.15
CA ASP A 213 7.57 -11.01 -1.93
C ASP A 213 7.44 -12.39 -1.30
N ALA A 214 6.31 -12.62 -0.63
CA ALA A 214 5.94 -13.91 -0.09
C ALA A 214 4.45 -14.20 -0.31
N GLU A 215 4.01 -15.41 -0.01
CA GLU A 215 2.62 -15.82 -0.19
C GLU A 215 1.98 -16.14 1.16
N VAL A 216 2.12 -17.37 1.64
CA VAL A 216 1.43 -17.80 2.87
C VAL A 216 2.43 -18.01 4.02
N PHE A 217 2.12 -17.44 5.19
CA PHE A 217 2.94 -17.45 6.42
C PHE A 217 4.24 -16.65 6.28
N ALA A 218 4.17 -15.32 6.32
CA ALA A 218 5.36 -14.49 6.14
C ALA A 218 5.32 -13.17 6.92
N GLN A 219 6.36 -12.35 6.77
CA GLN A 219 6.39 -10.93 7.16
C GLN A 219 5.97 -10.73 8.63
N GLY A 220 6.78 -11.24 9.55
CA GLY A 220 6.56 -11.06 11.00
C GLY A 220 5.35 -11.82 11.57
N THR A 221 4.75 -12.72 10.81
CA THR A 221 3.62 -13.54 11.29
C THR A 221 4.09 -14.67 12.21
N SER A 222 3.20 -15.13 13.09
CA SER A 222 3.51 -16.28 13.96
C SER A 222 2.37 -17.29 14.04
N TYR A 223 2.72 -18.54 14.33
CA TYR A 223 1.78 -19.65 14.52
C TYR A 223 2.18 -20.55 15.71
N TRP A 224 1.29 -20.69 16.70
CA TRP A 224 1.41 -21.64 17.82
C TRP A 224 2.58 -21.42 18.79
N TYR A 225 2.33 -20.71 19.89
CA TYR A 225 3.28 -20.48 20.99
C TYR A 225 4.65 -20.01 20.50
N SER A 226 4.65 -19.04 19.58
CA SER A 226 5.84 -18.49 18.94
C SER A 226 5.77 -16.97 18.87
N LEU A 227 6.92 -16.35 18.57
CA LEU A 227 7.08 -14.93 18.30
C LEU A 227 7.65 -14.77 16.90
N GLY A 228 6.95 -14.04 16.03
CA GLY A 228 7.44 -13.65 14.71
C GLY A 228 7.53 -12.13 14.64
N LEU A 229 8.63 -11.63 14.10
CA LEU A 229 8.95 -10.21 14.05
C LEU A 229 9.56 -9.87 12.68
N LEU A 230 9.05 -8.81 12.06
CA LEU A 230 9.72 -8.11 10.98
C LEU A 230 9.85 -6.65 11.43
N PHE A 231 11.06 -6.11 11.36
CA PHE A 231 11.30 -4.70 11.52
C PHE A 231 12.00 -4.20 10.26
N ASP A 232 11.41 -3.17 9.66
CA ASP A 232 12.04 -2.38 8.63
C ASP A 232 12.41 -1.01 9.22
N GLY A 233 13.54 -0.46 8.79
CA GLY A 233 14.05 0.81 9.28
C GLY A 233 13.65 2.02 8.44
N GLY A 234 12.99 1.79 7.31
CA GLY A 234 12.27 2.77 6.48
C GLY A 234 12.73 2.83 5.02
N GLY A 235 11.94 3.57 4.24
CA GLY A 235 12.00 3.80 2.80
C GLY A 235 10.76 3.24 2.11
N ASN A 236 10.63 3.37 0.78
CA ASN A 236 9.33 3.13 0.11
C ASN A 236 9.19 1.67 -0.31
N ASP A 237 8.59 0.89 0.56
CA ASP A 237 8.64 -0.55 0.52
C ASP A 237 7.40 -1.17 -0.09
N ARG A 238 7.56 -2.45 -0.41
CA ARG A 238 6.47 -3.25 -0.99
C ARG A 238 6.39 -4.58 -0.31
N TYR A 239 5.32 -4.71 0.46
CA TYR A 239 4.95 -5.93 1.15
C TYR A 239 3.86 -6.65 0.37
N LEU A 240 4.25 -7.67 -0.41
CA LEU A 240 3.32 -8.55 -1.12
C LEU A 240 3.12 -9.85 -0.34
N ALA A 241 1.84 -10.18 -0.11
CA ALA A 241 1.43 -11.41 0.56
C ALA A 241 0.15 -12.02 -0.03
N THR A 242 -0.15 -13.26 0.38
CA THR A 242 -1.42 -13.92 0.06
C THR A 242 -2.31 -14.09 1.29
N GLN A 243 -1.77 -14.64 2.39
CA GLN A 243 -2.54 -14.90 3.62
C GLN A 243 -1.62 -15.21 4.81
N TYR A 244 -2.01 -14.86 6.04
CA TYR A 244 -1.18 -15.07 7.24
C TYR A 244 0.18 -14.39 7.11
N ALA A 245 0.16 -13.07 7.03
CA ALA A 245 1.31 -12.23 6.73
C ALA A 245 1.18 -10.88 7.45
N GLN A 246 2.21 -10.03 7.36
CA GLN A 246 2.18 -8.62 7.77
C GLN A 246 1.79 -8.45 9.24
N GLY A 247 2.60 -9.04 10.14
CA GLY A 247 2.44 -8.92 11.59
C GLY A 247 1.27 -9.71 12.17
N ALA A 248 0.70 -10.68 11.46
CA ALA A 248 -0.43 -11.45 11.95
C ALA A 248 -0.05 -12.42 13.10
N GLY A 249 -0.86 -12.43 14.16
CA GLY A 249 -0.74 -13.41 15.24
C GLY A 249 -1.73 -14.57 15.05
N VAL A 250 -1.28 -15.82 15.07
CA VAL A 250 -2.16 -16.98 14.82
C VAL A 250 -2.00 -18.08 15.88
N HIS A 251 -3.08 -18.42 16.57
CA HIS A 251 -3.15 -19.48 17.59
C HIS A 251 -2.14 -19.33 18.73
N LEU A 252 -2.47 -18.55 19.78
CA LEU A 252 -1.63 -18.44 21.00
C LEU A 252 -0.18 -17.99 20.72
N SER A 253 0.01 -17.12 19.74
CA SER A 253 1.31 -16.59 19.31
C SER A 253 1.29 -15.07 19.24
N ILE A 254 2.45 -14.45 19.00
CA ILE A 254 2.60 -13.00 18.84
C ILE A 254 3.24 -12.74 17.47
N GLY A 255 2.52 -12.07 16.57
CA GLY A 255 3.07 -11.58 15.30
C GLY A 255 3.27 -10.07 15.37
N SER A 256 4.34 -9.58 14.75
CA SER A 256 4.66 -8.15 14.71
C SER A 256 5.29 -7.76 13.38
N LEU A 257 4.82 -6.67 12.79
CA LEU A 257 5.50 -5.97 11.71
C LEU A 257 5.59 -4.50 12.09
N TRP A 258 6.81 -3.98 12.18
CA TRP A 258 7.08 -2.58 12.45
C TRP A 258 7.85 -2.01 11.27
N ASP A 259 7.32 -0.96 10.69
CA ASP A 259 7.99 -0.11 9.72
C ASP A 259 8.18 1.26 10.38
N ARG A 260 9.19 2.01 9.92
CA ARG A 260 9.49 3.36 10.43
C ARG A 260 9.15 4.46 9.44
N GLY A 261 8.94 4.11 8.18
CA GLY A 261 8.30 5.02 7.26
C GLY A 261 8.71 4.93 5.82
N GLY A 262 8.11 5.76 4.99
CA GLY A 262 8.16 5.70 3.54
C GLY A 262 6.75 5.70 2.95
N ASP A 263 6.60 5.92 1.65
CA ASP A 263 5.30 5.73 0.98
C ASP A 263 5.16 4.25 0.59
N ASP A 264 4.68 3.41 1.51
CA ASP A 264 4.70 1.96 1.39
C ASP A 264 3.45 1.37 0.76
N HIS A 265 3.62 0.16 0.22
CA HIS A 265 2.51 -0.64 -0.28
C HIS A 265 2.40 -1.99 0.45
N TYR A 266 1.40 -2.09 1.32
CA TYR A 266 1.00 -3.33 1.98
C TYR A 266 -0.16 -3.98 1.22
N VAL A 267 0.13 -5.03 0.44
CA VAL A 267 -0.88 -5.71 -0.38
C VAL A 267 -0.97 -7.19 -0.05
N SER A 268 -2.15 -7.62 0.38
CA SER A 268 -2.47 -9.02 0.60
C SER A 268 -3.76 -9.42 -0.13
N LYS A 269 -3.78 -10.64 -0.67
CA LYS A 269 -5.00 -11.18 -1.32
C LYS A 269 -6.09 -11.48 -0.30
N PHE A 270 -5.74 -12.04 0.86
CA PHE A 270 -6.67 -12.49 1.89
C PHE A 270 -6.21 -12.18 3.31
N GLY A 271 -7.17 -11.89 4.20
CA GLY A 271 -6.94 -11.97 5.65
C GLY A 271 -6.61 -13.40 6.07
N VAL A 272 -5.84 -13.66 7.13
CA VAL A 272 -5.49 -12.82 8.28
C VAL A 272 -4.15 -12.10 8.05
N THR A 273 -4.16 -10.80 7.76
CA THR A 273 -2.93 -9.99 7.57
C THR A 273 -3.09 -8.58 8.12
N GLN A 274 -2.04 -7.76 8.01
CA GLN A 274 -1.97 -6.34 8.41
C GLN A 274 -2.43 -6.13 9.87
N GLY A 275 -1.63 -6.68 10.78
CA GLY A 275 -1.90 -6.57 12.22
C GLY A 275 -3.17 -7.29 12.69
N MET A 276 -3.67 -8.26 11.93
CA MET A 276 -4.84 -9.06 12.34
C MET A 276 -4.45 -10.23 13.25
N ALA A 277 -5.22 -10.45 14.31
CA ALA A 277 -4.98 -11.51 15.29
C ALA A 277 -6.08 -12.57 15.28
N HIS A 278 -5.69 -13.85 15.31
CA HIS A 278 -6.58 -15.01 15.34
C HIS A 278 -6.29 -16.02 16.46
N ASP A 279 -7.32 -16.39 17.21
CA ASP A 279 -7.32 -17.50 18.18
C ASP A 279 -6.37 -17.32 19.38
N LEU A 280 -6.74 -16.45 20.32
CA LEU A 280 -5.98 -16.14 21.55
C LEU A 280 -4.55 -15.62 21.29
N SER A 281 -4.26 -15.16 20.08
CA SER A 281 -2.98 -14.57 19.70
C SER A 281 -2.96 -13.05 19.92
N VAL A 282 -1.78 -12.47 19.73
CA VAL A 282 -1.55 -11.03 19.65
C VAL A 282 -0.97 -10.68 18.29
N ALA A 283 -1.49 -9.63 17.66
CA ALA A 283 -0.90 -9.03 16.47
C ALA A 283 -0.57 -7.57 16.77
N LEU A 284 0.64 -7.15 16.40
CA LEU A 284 1.12 -5.79 16.52
C LEU A 284 1.53 -5.32 15.12
N PHE A 285 0.99 -4.19 14.69
CA PHE A 285 1.40 -3.53 13.46
C PHE A 285 1.63 -2.08 13.79
N ARG A 286 2.78 -1.56 13.40
CA ARG A 286 3.15 -0.17 13.62
C ARG A 286 3.82 0.35 12.36
N GLU A 287 3.26 1.40 11.80
CA GLU A 287 3.92 2.25 10.83
C GLU A 287 4.16 3.62 11.49
N GLU A 288 5.35 4.21 11.38
CA GLU A 288 5.71 5.49 12.00
C GLU A 288 5.54 6.71 11.07
N SER A 289 5.69 6.59 9.74
CA SER A 289 5.46 7.72 8.82
C SER A 289 5.43 7.43 7.32
N GLY A 290 4.41 7.87 6.60
CA GLY A 290 4.35 7.62 5.17
C GLY A 290 3.24 8.37 4.47
N ASN A 291 2.90 7.94 3.25
CA ASN A 291 1.54 8.04 2.73
C ASN A 291 1.21 6.67 2.17
N ASP A 292 0.61 5.84 2.99
CA ASP A 292 0.69 4.40 2.82
C ASP A 292 -0.52 3.82 2.12
N TYR A 293 -0.28 2.73 1.40
CA TYR A 293 -1.33 2.01 0.70
C TYR A 293 -1.53 0.62 1.31
N TYR A 294 -2.66 0.45 1.95
CA TYR A 294 -3.06 -0.81 2.55
C TYR A 294 -4.20 -1.47 1.78
N ALA A 295 -3.99 -2.67 1.25
CA ALA A 295 -5.04 -3.41 0.54
C ALA A 295 -5.14 -4.89 0.93
N VAL A 296 -6.32 -5.30 1.40
CA VAL A 296 -6.60 -6.69 1.77
C VAL A 296 -8.09 -7.06 1.67
N SER A 297 -8.44 -8.35 1.61
CA SER A 297 -9.85 -8.75 1.74
C SER A 297 -10.42 -8.45 3.13
N ASP A 298 -9.69 -8.77 4.19
CA ASP A 298 -10.03 -8.53 5.60
C ASP A 298 -8.77 -8.44 6.45
N GLY A 299 -8.50 -7.26 7.02
CA GLY A 299 -7.33 -7.01 7.85
C GLY A 299 -7.07 -5.52 7.98
N GLN A 300 -6.97 -5.04 9.23
CA GLN A 300 -6.32 -3.82 9.71
C GLN A 300 -6.67 -3.67 11.19
N GLY A 301 -5.87 -4.31 12.04
CA GLY A 301 -6.12 -4.34 13.48
C GLY A 301 -7.38 -5.11 13.90
N ILE A 302 -7.75 -6.17 13.17
CA ILE A 302 -8.91 -7.01 13.52
C ILE A 302 -8.52 -8.11 14.51
N ALA A 303 -9.33 -8.31 15.55
CA ALA A 303 -9.20 -9.42 16.49
C ALA A 303 -10.34 -10.44 16.36
N ILE A 304 -10.03 -11.62 15.83
CA ILE A 304 -10.97 -12.74 15.76
C ILE A 304 -10.63 -13.86 16.73
N THR A 305 -11.65 -14.41 17.36
CA THR A 305 -11.53 -15.60 18.21
C THR A 305 -10.70 -15.33 19.47
N ASN A 306 -11.11 -14.31 20.25
CA ASN A 306 -10.54 -13.99 21.56
C ASN A 306 -9.08 -13.48 21.55
N SER A 307 -8.63 -12.94 20.42
CA SER A 307 -7.27 -12.42 20.23
C SER A 307 -7.17 -10.92 20.54
N VAL A 308 -5.96 -10.37 20.46
CA VAL A 308 -5.69 -8.93 20.57
C VAL A 308 -4.96 -8.45 19.33
N ALA A 309 -5.47 -7.42 18.68
CA ALA A 309 -4.86 -6.77 17.54
C ALA A 309 -4.67 -5.29 17.85
N LEU A 310 -3.46 -4.78 17.62
CA LEU A 310 -3.13 -3.37 17.67
C LEU A 310 -2.49 -3.01 16.34
N PHE A 311 -3.17 -2.13 15.61
CA PHE A 311 -2.66 -1.48 14.41
C PHE A 311 -2.48 -0.01 14.73
N VAL A 312 -1.30 0.53 14.44
CA VAL A 312 -0.95 1.93 14.60
C VAL A 312 -0.32 2.40 13.30
N ASP A 313 -0.92 3.41 12.70
CA ASP A 313 -0.30 4.29 11.72
C ASP A 313 -0.14 5.66 12.40
N GLU A 314 1.07 6.22 12.35
CA GLU A 314 1.39 7.42 13.12
C GLU A 314 1.31 8.72 12.32
N GLN A 315 1.67 8.75 11.04
CA GLN A 315 1.76 9.97 10.23
C GLN A 315 1.57 9.68 8.74
N GLY A 316 0.65 10.35 8.06
CA GLY A 316 0.58 10.24 6.60
C GLY A 316 -0.75 10.66 5.99
N ASP A 317 -0.85 10.75 4.67
CA ASP A 317 -2.15 10.78 4.00
C ASP A 317 -2.42 9.40 3.40
N ASP A 318 -3.07 8.52 4.17
CA ASP A 318 -3.09 7.10 3.90
C ASP A 318 -4.31 6.64 3.11
N PHE A 319 -4.17 5.46 2.50
CA PHE A 319 -5.22 4.77 1.80
C PHE A 319 -5.44 3.37 2.35
N TYR A 320 -6.58 3.19 3.00
CA TYR A 320 -7.05 1.91 3.51
C TYR A 320 -8.09 1.28 2.57
N ALA A 321 -7.83 0.08 2.07
CA ALA A 321 -8.72 -0.70 1.22
C ALA A 321 -9.02 -2.10 1.79
N THR A 322 -10.26 -2.29 2.26
CA THR A 322 -10.76 -3.60 2.72
C THR A 322 -12.09 -3.99 2.05
N LEU A 323 -12.34 -5.29 1.87
CA LEU A 323 -13.57 -5.81 1.24
C LEU A 323 -14.60 -6.36 2.25
N ASN A 324 -14.15 -7.07 3.28
CA ASN A 324 -14.98 -7.87 4.20
C ASN A 324 -14.88 -7.39 5.67
N GLY A 325 -14.27 -6.23 5.91
CA GLY A 325 -14.09 -5.61 7.22
C GLY A 325 -12.63 -5.21 7.50
N GLY A 326 -12.43 -4.21 8.36
CA GLY A 326 -11.15 -3.60 8.68
C GLY A 326 -11.26 -2.61 9.86
N GLN A 327 -10.19 -1.87 10.10
CA GLN A 327 -10.16 -0.66 10.95
C GLN A 327 -10.65 -0.89 12.38
N GLY A 328 -10.02 -1.83 13.11
CA GLY A 328 -10.30 -2.00 14.53
C GLY A 328 -11.64 -2.68 14.79
N SER A 329 -11.68 -4.01 14.65
CA SER A 329 -12.89 -4.79 14.92
C SER A 329 -12.57 -6.03 15.73
N ALA A 330 -13.53 -6.49 16.53
CA ALA A 330 -13.40 -7.75 17.25
C ALA A 330 -14.68 -8.59 17.14
N ASN A 331 -14.57 -9.88 17.44
CA ASN A 331 -15.72 -10.76 17.56
C ASN A 331 -15.78 -11.48 18.92
N TYR A 332 -17.02 -11.79 19.33
CA TYR A 332 -17.27 -12.56 20.54
C TYR A 332 -17.22 -14.06 20.23
N ARG A 333 -16.39 -14.77 21.00
CA ARG A 333 -16.21 -16.23 20.89
C ARG A 333 -15.94 -16.80 22.28
N ARG A 334 -16.37 -18.05 22.53
CA ARG A 334 -16.07 -18.79 23.76
C ARG A 334 -16.40 -18.05 25.08
N GLY A 335 -17.40 -17.17 25.09
CA GLY A 335 -17.85 -16.49 26.31
C GLY A 335 -17.13 -15.18 26.63
N PHE A 336 -16.19 -14.70 25.81
CA PHE A 336 -15.56 -13.38 25.95
C PHE A 336 -15.20 -12.78 24.57
N SER A 337 -14.76 -11.51 24.53
CA SER A 337 -14.33 -10.85 23.29
C SER A 337 -12.81 -10.83 23.18
N GLY A 338 -12.30 -10.66 21.96
CA GLY A 338 -10.95 -10.11 21.74
C GLY A 338 -10.94 -8.58 21.78
N ALA A 339 -9.77 -7.97 21.58
CA ALA A 339 -9.61 -6.52 21.46
C ALA A 339 -9.00 -6.16 20.10
N GLY A 340 -9.70 -5.38 19.29
CA GLY A 340 -9.23 -4.93 17.98
C GLY A 340 -9.08 -3.43 17.97
N ILE A 341 -7.85 -2.95 18.02
CA ILE A 341 -7.50 -1.54 18.15
C ILE A 341 -6.85 -1.11 16.84
N PHE A 342 -7.39 -0.04 16.27
CA PHE A 342 -6.84 0.65 15.11
C PHE A 342 -6.62 2.10 15.50
N LEU A 343 -5.42 2.59 15.25
CA LEU A 343 -5.03 3.97 15.49
C LEU A 343 -4.39 4.47 14.21
N ASP A 344 -4.93 5.58 13.73
CA ASP A 344 -4.37 6.45 12.72
C ASP A 344 -4.29 7.82 13.43
N LEU A 345 -3.09 8.40 13.48
CA LEU A 345 -2.79 9.48 14.44
C LEU A 345 -2.61 10.86 13.81
N GLU A 346 -2.45 10.95 12.49
CA GLU A 346 -2.25 12.19 11.74
C GLU A 346 -2.50 11.93 10.25
N GLY A 347 -3.27 12.78 9.58
CA GLY A 347 -3.48 12.64 8.16
C GLY A 347 -4.79 13.19 7.61
N SER A 348 -4.90 13.18 6.28
CA SER A 348 -6.16 13.26 5.54
C SER A 348 -6.42 11.96 4.78
N ASP A 349 -7.09 11.03 5.45
CA ASP A 349 -7.05 9.62 5.10
C ASP A 349 -8.25 9.13 4.29
N ARG A 350 -8.03 8.03 3.57
CA ARG A 350 -9.03 7.44 2.69
C ARG A 350 -9.40 6.04 3.13
N TYR A 351 -10.65 5.91 3.54
CA TYR A 351 -11.24 4.64 3.95
C TYR A 351 -12.25 4.11 2.94
N PRO A 352 -12.54 2.79 2.93
CA PRO A 352 -13.62 2.25 2.10
C PRO A 352 -14.95 2.80 2.57
N GLU A 353 -15.81 3.27 1.65
CA GLU A 353 -17.06 3.93 2.02
C GLU A 353 -18.00 3.05 2.88
N ASP A 354 -17.96 1.72 2.68
CA ASP A 354 -18.72 0.70 3.42
C ASP A 354 -18.02 0.20 4.70
N ALA A 355 -16.80 0.67 5.00
CA ALA A 355 -16.07 0.33 6.21
C ALA A 355 -16.51 1.17 7.43
N ARG A 356 -15.97 0.81 8.60
CA ARG A 356 -16.18 1.56 9.84
C ARG A 356 -15.32 2.81 9.92
N GLY A 357 -14.07 2.71 9.46
CA GLY A 357 -13.10 3.81 9.50
C GLY A 357 -13.54 5.00 8.66
N ARG A 358 -13.24 6.18 9.17
CA ARG A 358 -13.48 7.47 8.50
C ARG A 358 -12.47 8.49 9.00
N ASP A 359 -11.95 9.21 8.02
CA ASP A 359 -11.13 10.41 8.15
C ASP A 359 -11.55 11.31 9.31
N GLY A 360 -10.62 11.57 10.24
CA GLY A 360 -10.77 12.48 11.37
C GLY A 360 -11.83 12.08 12.39
N THR A 361 -12.10 10.78 12.58
CA THR A 361 -13.13 10.33 13.52
C THR A 361 -12.72 9.21 14.46
N LEU A 362 -13.47 9.08 15.56
CA LEU A 362 -13.42 7.91 16.44
C LEU A 362 -14.63 7.01 16.17
N TRP A 363 -14.39 5.70 16.06
CA TRP A 363 -15.45 4.70 15.97
C TRP A 363 -15.22 3.54 16.93
N ALA A 364 -16.31 3.06 17.53
CA ALA A 364 -16.29 1.89 18.40
C ALA A 364 -16.96 0.68 17.73
N GLY A 365 -16.39 -0.50 17.92
CA GLY A 365 -16.88 -1.77 17.40
C GLY A 365 -17.70 -2.59 18.41
N SER A 366 -17.47 -3.91 18.42
CA SER A 366 -17.83 -4.75 19.57
C SER A 366 -17.13 -4.26 20.84
N ASP A 367 -17.52 -4.73 22.02
CA ASP A 367 -17.27 -4.08 23.32
C ASP A 367 -15.80 -3.73 23.66
N PHE A 368 -14.80 -4.33 23.00
CA PHE A 368 -13.37 -4.02 23.17
C PHE A 368 -12.65 -3.70 21.83
N ALA A 369 -13.39 -3.24 20.82
CA ALA A 369 -12.82 -2.80 19.57
C ALA A 369 -13.02 -1.29 19.38
N ILE A 370 -11.95 -0.62 18.98
CA ILE A 370 -11.92 0.83 18.75
C ILE A 370 -11.09 1.11 17.52
N GLY A 371 -11.53 2.07 16.73
CA GLY A 371 -10.69 2.74 15.75
C GLY A 371 -10.69 4.23 16.03
N ILE A 372 -9.53 4.84 15.91
CA ILE A 372 -9.34 6.27 16.04
C ILE A 372 -8.56 6.70 14.82
N ASP A 373 -9.01 7.78 14.24
CA ASP A 373 -8.32 8.58 13.26
C ASP A 373 -8.35 10.01 13.79
N LEU A 374 -7.17 10.63 13.85
CA LEU A 374 -6.99 11.96 14.39
C LEU A 374 -6.69 12.94 13.25
N ASP A 375 -7.61 13.89 13.05
CA ASP A 375 -7.37 15.13 12.30
C ASP A 375 -6.43 16.04 13.12
N ARG A 376 -5.16 15.62 13.23
CA ARG A 376 -4.09 16.35 13.88
C ARG A 376 -3.03 16.65 12.83
N ASP A 377 -2.97 17.90 12.41
CA ASP A 377 -1.69 18.51 12.05
C ASP A 377 -0.85 18.55 13.33
N ILE A 378 0.00 17.54 13.57
CA ILE A 378 1.03 17.71 14.57
C ILE A 378 2.02 18.69 13.96
N GLU A 379 1.85 19.98 14.26
CA GLU A 379 2.98 20.91 14.19
C GLU A 379 4.01 20.37 15.19
N ILE A 380 4.92 19.52 14.68
CA ILE A 380 6.18 19.21 15.34
C ILE A 380 6.71 20.57 15.71
N PRO A 381 7.01 20.85 16.99
CA PRO A 381 7.66 22.11 17.35
C PRO A 381 8.94 22.10 16.54
N GLY A 382 8.92 22.84 15.43
CA GLY A 382 10.07 22.95 14.56
C GLY A 382 11.19 23.30 15.50
N GLU A 383 12.30 22.57 15.40
CA GLU A 383 13.55 23.01 16.01
C GLU A 383 13.60 24.52 15.77
N VAL A 384 13.83 25.32 16.82
CA VAL A 384 13.97 26.76 16.64
C VAL A 384 15.27 26.95 15.87
N VAL A 385 15.20 26.77 14.56
CA VAL A 385 16.27 26.96 13.62
C VAL A 385 16.51 28.45 13.69
N PRO A 386 17.65 28.90 14.22
CA PRO A 386 17.94 30.32 14.29
C PRO A 386 17.78 30.91 12.88
N GLU A 387 17.10 32.05 12.79
CA GLU A 387 16.89 32.75 11.53
C GLU A 387 18.23 32.86 10.80
N ILE A 388 18.32 32.21 9.64
CA ILE A 388 19.56 32.15 8.89
C ILE A 388 19.81 33.54 8.32
N VAL A 389 20.81 34.23 8.87
CA VAL A 389 21.24 35.53 8.34
C VAL A 389 22.29 35.28 7.26
N LEU A 390 21.93 35.61 6.02
CA LEU A 390 22.86 35.57 4.88
C LEU A 390 24.06 36.48 5.15
N THR A 391 25.26 35.95 4.95
CA THR A 391 26.49 36.75 4.98
C THR A 391 26.74 37.38 3.62
N ALA A 392 27.61 38.38 3.58
CA ALA A 392 28.10 38.94 2.32
C ALA A 392 28.80 37.89 1.44
N ALA A 393 29.44 36.88 2.06
CA ALA A 393 30.06 35.79 1.34
C ALA A 393 29.01 34.90 0.67
N ASP A 394 27.93 34.54 1.37
CA ASP A 394 26.84 33.71 0.79
C ASP A 394 26.20 34.41 -0.41
N SER A 395 25.99 35.73 -0.31
CA SER A 395 25.37 36.53 -1.38
C SER A 395 26.28 36.72 -2.60
N ALA A 396 27.60 36.58 -2.42
CA ALA A 396 28.59 36.78 -3.47
C ALA A 396 28.84 35.51 -4.32
N ARG A 397 28.41 34.34 -3.84
CA ARG A 397 28.52 33.05 -4.57
C ARG A 397 27.74 33.09 -5.88
N ALA A 398 28.22 32.36 -6.89
CA ALA A 398 27.55 32.26 -8.19
C ALA A 398 26.23 31.49 -8.08
N VAL A 399 25.29 31.71 -9.02
CA VAL A 399 24.01 30.99 -9.04
C VAL A 399 24.21 29.49 -9.17
N GLU A 400 25.11 29.06 -10.05
CA GLU A 400 25.48 27.65 -10.27
C GLU A 400 25.92 26.98 -8.97
N GLU A 401 26.94 27.54 -8.31
CA GLU A 401 27.47 27.03 -7.03
C GLU A 401 26.40 26.97 -5.91
N LEU A 402 25.53 27.99 -5.88
CA LEU A 402 24.41 28.04 -4.94
C LEU A 402 23.36 26.99 -5.26
N PHE A 403 23.06 26.77 -6.54
CA PHE A 403 22.06 25.82 -7.01
C PHE A 403 22.50 24.37 -6.75
N GLU A 404 23.76 24.05 -7.03
CA GLU A 404 24.37 22.77 -6.68
C GLU A 404 24.26 22.53 -5.18
N THR A 405 24.68 23.52 -4.37
CA THR A 405 24.62 23.43 -2.92
C THR A 405 23.18 23.29 -2.40
N ALA A 406 22.23 24.01 -2.99
CA ALA A 406 20.82 23.96 -2.62
C ALA A 406 20.17 22.61 -2.96
N SER A 407 20.70 21.92 -3.97
CA SER A 407 20.29 20.61 -4.44
C SER A 407 21.01 19.46 -3.74
N LEU A 408 21.84 19.75 -2.73
CA LEU A 408 22.38 18.73 -1.83
C LEU A 408 21.36 18.31 -0.78
N TRP A 409 21.64 17.15 -0.17
CA TRP A 409 20.96 16.66 1.01
C TRP A 409 21.07 17.62 2.18
N GLU A 410 19.92 17.97 2.74
CA GLU A 410 19.80 18.86 3.90
C GLU A 410 19.91 18.05 5.20
N VAL A 411 21.01 17.31 5.39
CA VAL A 411 21.24 16.45 6.58
C VAL A 411 22.54 16.76 7.31
N GLY A 412 22.63 16.32 8.57
CA GLY A 412 23.83 16.41 9.40
C GLY A 412 24.54 17.78 9.33
N SER A 413 25.81 17.77 8.93
CA SER A 413 26.63 18.98 8.80
C SER A 413 26.31 19.84 7.57
N ALA A 414 25.57 19.30 6.59
CA ALA A 414 25.19 20.02 5.38
C ALA A 414 23.93 20.89 5.57
N ARG A 415 23.07 20.59 6.56
CA ARG A 415 21.82 21.33 6.86
C ARG A 415 21.95 22.84 6.78
N GLU A 416 22.88 23.42 7.54
CA GLU A 416 23.05 24.88 7.58
C GLU A 416 23.51 25.42 6.22
N LYS A 417 24.48 24.75 5.58
CA LYS A 417 25.02 25.11 4.26
C LYS A 417 23.93 25.10 3.18
N VAL A 418 23.09 24.07 3.14
CA VAL A 418 22.02 23.90 2.13
C VAL A 418 20.95 24.97 2.31
N ARG A 419 20.48 25.21 3.55
CA ARG A 419 19.48 26.25 3.82
C ARG A 419 20.00 27.66 3.50
N ARG A 420 21.25 27.97 3.88
CA ARG A 420 21.91 29.24 3.49
C ARG A 420 21.96 29.38 1.98
N ALA A 421 22.32 28.32 1.27
CA ALA A 421 22.39 28.34 -0.18
C ALA A 421 21.02 28.53 -0.83
N ARG A 422 19.96 27.84 -0.35
CA ARG A 422 18.58 28.03 -0.84
C ARG A 422 18.09 29.47 -0.65
N GLN A 423 18.30 30.04 0.53
CA GLN A 423 17.94 31.44 0.78
C GLN A 423 18.76 32.41 -0.10
N ALA A 424 20.07 32.20 -0.23
CA ALA A 424 20.92 33.02 -1.09
C ALA A 424 20.51 32.89 -2.56
N LEU A 425 20.18 31.67 -3.02
CA LEU A 425 19.72 31.36 -4.37
C LEU A 425 18.38 32.04 -4.66
N ILE A 426 17.42 31.96 -3.73
CA ILE A 426 16.16 32.72 -3.83
C ILE A 426 16.48 34.22 -3.87
N ALA A 427 17.43 34.72 -3.09
CA ALA A 427 17.81 36.14 -3.10
C ALA A 427 18.47 36.60 -4.43
N LYS A 428 19.03 35.69 -5.24
CA LYS A 428 19.49 36.00 -6.62
C LYS A 428 18.33 36.33 -7.56
N GLY A 429 17.11 35.92 -7.19
CA GLY A 429 15.90 36.27 -7.92
C GLY A 429 15.89 35.71 -9.33
N ILE A 430 15.71 36.60 -10.30
CA ILE A 430 15.48 36.21 -11.70
C ILE A 430 16.65 35.43 -12.30
N GLU A 431 17.90 35.73 -11.93
CA GLU A 431 19.09 35.00 -12.40
C GLU A 431 19.01 33.51 -12.02
N ALA A 432 18.63 33.20 -10.78
CA ALA A 432 18.43 31.83 -10.34
C ALA A 432 17.24 31.15 -11.01
N VAL A 433 16.18 31.89 -11.33
CA VAL A 433 15.04 31.35 -12.08
C VAL A 433 15.43 31.03 -13.53
N ASP A 434 16.25 31.89 -14.17
CA ASP A 434 16.76 31.66 -15.52
C ASP A 434 17.68 30.42 -15.56
N TYR A 435 18.57 30.26 -14.58
CA TYR A 435 19.40 29.06 -14.41
C TYR A 435 18.54 27.81 -14.20
N ALA A 436 17.60 27.83 -13.25
CA ALA A 436 16.72 26.70 -12.95
C ALA A 436 15.80 26.32 -14.11
N ALA A 437 15.46 27.27 -14.99
CA ALA A 437 14.68 27.02 -16.20
C ALA A 437 15.52 26.55 -17.41
N GLY A 438 16.85 26.42 -17.24
CA GLY A 438 17.78 26.08 -18.32
C GLY A 438 17.85 27.16 -19.40
N LEU A 439 17.68 28.43 -19.03
CA LEU A 439 17.67 29.57 -19.95
C LEU A 439 18.87 30.51 -19.77
N ASP A 440 19.74 30.23 -18.80
CA ASP A 440 20.99 30.97 -18.63
C ASP A 440 21.98 30.58 -19.75
N PRO A 441 22.33 31.53 -20.65
CA PRO A 441 23.23 31.26 -21.77
C PRO A 441 24.71 31.20 -21.37
N GLU A 442 25.06 31.66 -20.17
CA GLU A 442 26.44 31.66 -19.65
C GLU A 442 26.72 30.49 -18.70
N ALA A 443 25.68 29.73 -18.31
CA ALA A 443 25.81 28.58 -17.43
C ALA A 443 26.45 27.37 -18.13
N GLU A 444 27.44 26.78 -17.47
CA GLU A 444 27.99 25.47 -17.82
C GLU A 444 27.36 24.42 -16.90
N TYR A 445 26.44 23.61 -17.42
CA TYR A 445 25.80 22.57 -16.61
C TYR A 445 26.65 21.30 -16.60
N GLU A 446 27.36 21.03 -15.51
CA GLU A 446 28.20 19.81 -15.39
C GLU A 446 27.35 18.52 -15.50
N ASP A 447 26.19 18.49 -14.85
CA ASP A 447 25.27 17.32 -14.78
C ASP A 447 24.00 17.48 -15.63
N GLY A 448 24.01 18.40 -16.60
CA GLY A 448 22.86 18.73 -17.43
C GLY A 448 21.94 19.81 -16.84
N GLU A 449 21.08 20.38 -17.68
CA GLU A 449 20.18 21.47 -17.28
C GLU A 449 19.27 21.05 -16.11
N PRO A 450 18.93 21.94 -15.16
CA PRO A 450 18.12 21.56 -13.99
C PRO A 450 16.78 20.90 -14.33
N LEU A 451 16.16 21.25 -15.46
CA LEU A 451 14.92 20.64 -15.92
C LEU A 451 15.07 19.23 -16.51
N THR A 452 16.29 18.80 -16.88
CA THR A 452 16.55 17.41 -17.33
C THR A 452 16.70 16.45 -16.15
N THR A 453 16.56 16.91 -14.91
CA THR A 453 16.78 16.07 -13.74
C THR A 453 15.84 14.85 -13.68
N GLU A 454 16.42 13.72 -13.26
CA GLU A 454 15.69 12.53 -12.81
C GLU A 454 15.64 12.41 -11.28
N THR A 455 16.38 13.25 -10.57
CA THR A 455 16.47 13.26 -9.10
C THR A 455 15.47 14.25 -8.49
N ASP A 456 14.86 13.85 -7.38
CA ASP A 456 13.90 14.69 -6.66
C ASP A 456 14.58 15.87 -5.94
N LEU A 457 15.88 15.81 -5.66
CA LEU A 457 16.62 16.90 -5.00
C LEU A 457 16.73 18.14 -5.88
N VAL A 458 17.17 17.95 -7.13
CA VAL A 458 17.24 19.04 -8.10
C VAL A 458 15.83 19.54 -8.41
N TYR A 459 14.86 18.62 -8.58
CA TYR A 459 13.46 19.00 -8.79
C TYR A 459 12.91 19.84 -7.62
N ARG A 460 13.24 19.49 -6.38
CA ARG A 460 12.87 20.23 -5.17
C ARG A 460 13.46 21.64 -5.18
N THR A 461 14.74 21.81 -5.52
CA THR A 461 15.34 23.14 -5.64
C THR A 461 14.65 23.98 -6.72
N VAL A 462 14.34 23.38 -7.88
CA VAL A 462 13.56 24.05 -8.94
C VAL A 462 12.17 24.43 -8.44
N ARG A 463 11.48 23.54 -7.72
CA ARG A 463 10.15 23.79 -7.14
C ARG A 463 10.17 24.89 -6.10
N GLU A 464 11.16 24.91 -5.19
CA GLU A 464 11.30 25.96 -4.18
C GLU A 464 11.52 27.34 -4.83
N LEU A 465 12.34 27.41 -5.87
CA LEU A 465 12.47 28.64 -6.68
C LEU A 465 11.17 29.00 -7.40
N ALA A 466 10.43 28.00 -7.88
CA ALA A 466 9.14 28.21 -8.52
C ALA A 466 8.07 28.72 -7.54
N ASP A 467 8.07 28.23 -6.30
CA ASP A 467 7.16 28.69 -5.24
C ASP A 467 7.50 30.12 -4.80
N ALA A 468 8.80 30.48 -4.79
CA ALA A 468 9.26 31.84 -4.51
C ALA A 468 8.99 32.83 -5.67
N TYR A 469 9.12 32.37 -6.91
CA TYR A 469 8.95 33.18 -8.14
C TYR A 469 7.95 32.58 -9.13
N PRO A 470 6.69 32.39 -8.72
CA PRO A 470 5.68 31.63 -9.45
C PRO A 470 5.43 32.10 -10.89
N ASP A 471 5.21 33.40 -11.06
CA ASP A 471 4.89 33.98 -12.36
C ASP A 471 6.12 34.01 -13.28
N SER A 472 7.28 34.33 -12.72
CA SER A 472 8.54 34.40 -13.44
C SER A 472 9.00 33.03 -13.94
N MET A 473 8.87 32.01 -13.09
CA MET A 473 9.19 30.62 -13.44
C MET A 473 8.23 30.11 -14.51
N ALA A 474 6.92 30.26 -14.29
CA ALA A 474 5.90 29.82 -15.24
C ALA A 474 6.12 30.42 -16.65
N ALA A 475 6.44 31.71 -16.73
CA ALA A 475 6.72 32.38 -18.01
C ALA A 475 7.90 31.77 -18.79
N ARG A 476 8.91 31.24 -18.07
CA ARG A 476 10.13 30.65 -18.64
C ARG A 476 9.95 29.19 -19.04
N ILE A 477 9.26 28.41 -18.23
CA ILE A 477 9.08 26.97 -18.47
C ILE A 477 7.92 26.67 -19.42
N LEU A 478 6.93 27.57 -19.56
CA LEU A 478 5.78 27.33 -20.44
C LEU A 478 6.18 27.05 -21.90
N PRO A 479 7.14 27.77 -22.53
CA PRO A 479 7.67 27.41 -23.84
C PRO A 479 8.36 26.03 -23.90
N ARG A 480 8.95 25.58 -22.78
CA ARG A 480 9.65 24.29 -22.65
C ARG A 480 8.71 23.08 -22.66
N LEU A 481 7.38 23.27 -22.67
CA LEU A 481 6.44 22.18 -22.98
C LEU A 481 6.66 21.55 -24.38
N ARG A 482 7.38 22.25 -25.27
CA ARG A 482 7.73 21.79 -26.63
C ARG A 482 9.21 21.41 -26.77
N ASP A 483 9.91 21.24 -25.66
CA ASP A 483 11.32 20.85 -25.66
C ASP A 483 11.54 19.51 -26.38
N PRO A 484 12.62 19.31 -27.16
CA PRO A 484 12.93 17.99 -27.72
C PRO A 484 13.16 16.91 -26.65
N ASP A 485 13.59 17.29 -25.45
CA ASP A 485 13.85 16.37 -24.34
C ASP A 485 12.54 15.95 -23.63
N GLU A 486 12.36 14.64 -23.48
CA GLU A 486 11.20 14.07 -22.80
C GLU A 486 11.15 14.39 -21.31
N GLN A 487 12.31 14.37 -20.64
CA GLN A 487 12.43 14.58 -19.21
C GLN A 487 12.12 16.03 -18.85
N VAL A 488 12.58 16.99 -19.68
CA VAL A 488 12.19 18.40 -19.56
C VAL A 488 10.69 18.55 -19.67
N GLN A 489 10.06 17.98 -20.70
CA GLN A 489 8.59 18.03 -20.84
C GLN A 489 7.89 17.45 -19.61
N LYS A 490 8.33 16.30 -19.11
CA LYS A 490 7.77 15.65 -17.91
C LYS A 490 7.81 16.56 -16.70
N ASN A 491 8.98 17.14 -16.38
CA ASN A 491 9.17 17.99 -15.21
C ASN A 491 8.39 19.31 -15.35
N VAL A 492 8.36 19.90 -16.54
CA VAL A 492 7.59 21.11 -16.83
C VAL A 492 6.08 20.89 -16.69
N ILE A 493 5.56 19.75 -17.17
CA ILE A 493 4.13 19.40 -17.02
C ILE A 493 3.76 19.28 -15.53
N ARG A 494 4.59 18.59 -14.75
CA ARG A 494 4.40 18.42 -13.30
C ARG A 494 4.40 19.77 -12.59
N LEU A 495 5.44 20.56 -12.81
CA LEU A 495 5.64 21.84 -12.14
C LEU A 495 4.53 22.85 -12.48
N LEU A 496 4.08 22.93 -13.74
CA LEU A 496 2.96 23.81 -14.12
C LEU A 496 1.63 23.38 -13.46
N GLY A 497 1.43 22.07 -13.24
CA GLY A 497 0.30 21.51 -12.52
C GLY A 497 0.30 21.88 -11.04
N GLU A 498 1.43 21.63 -10.36
CA GLU A 498 1.65 21.95 -8.93
C GLU A 498 1.50 23.46 -8.66
N LEU A 499 2.03 24.30 -9.54
CA LEU A 499 1.90 25.75 -9.49
C LEU A 499 0.51 26.27 -9.90
N LYS A 500 -0.40 25.39 -10.36
CA LYS A 500 -1.76 25.68 -10.81
C LYS A 500 -1.84 26.78 -11.88
N ARG A 501 -0.92 26.77 -12.85
CA ARG A 501 -0.79 27.82 -13.88
C ARG A 501 -1.84 27.68 -14.98
N LYS A 502 -2.75 28.64 -15.04
CA LYS A 502 -3.88 28.65 -15.99
C LYS A 502 -3.42 28.80 -17.45
N GLU A 503 -2.31 29.48 -17.67
CA GLU A 503 -1.68 29.69 -18.97
C GLU A 503 -1.22 28.37 -19.61
N ALA A 504 -0.90 27.36 -18.78
CA ALA A 504 -0.50 26.02 -19.22
C ALA A 504 -1.65 25.21 -19.83
N ARG A 505 -2.90 25.58 -19.54
CA ARG A 505 -4.08 24.83 -19.96
C ARG A 505 -4.11 24.56 -21.46
N ALA A 506 -4.12 25.60 -22.29
CA ALA A 506 -4.29 25.44 -23.73
C ALA A 506 -3.12 24.69 -24.40
N PRO A 507 -1.84 24.94 -24.02
CA PRO A 507 -0.71 24.10 -24.44
C PRO A 507 -0.83 22.63 -24.04
N LEU A 508 -1.20 22.34 -22.80
CA LEU A 508 -1.39 20.96 -22.30
C LEU A 508 -2.51 20.24 -23.04
N GLU A 509 -3.64 20.91 -23.27
CA GLU A 509 -4.72 20.36 -24.09
C GLU A 509 -4.31 20.10 -25.54
N ALA A 510 -3.39 20.91 -26.11
CA ALA A 510 -2.86 20.65 -27.43
C ALA A 510 -1.98 19.38 -27.45
N MET A 511 -1.19 19.14 -26.40
CA MET A 511 -0.41 17.91 -26.24
C MET A 511 -1.32 16.67 -26.08
N LEU A 512 -2.46 16.76 -25.37
CA LEU A 512 -3.44 15.67 -25.31
C LEU A 512 -4.04 15.29 -26.68
N ARG A 513 -4.02 16.21 -27.65
CA ARG A 513 -4.53 15.97 -29.02
C ARG A 513 -3.45 15.39 -29.95
N ASP A 514 -2.18 15.40 -29.54
CA ASP A 514 -1.07 14.85 -30.33
C ASP A 514 -0.78 13.40 -29.91
N PRO A 515 -0.99 12.40 -30.78
CA PRO A 515 -0.67 11.01 -30.49
C PRO A 515 0.81 10.75 -30.19
N LYS A 516 1.72 11.63 -30.64
CA LYS A 516 3.16 11.50 -30.31
C LYS A 516 3.45 11.76 -28.83
N GLN A 517 2.53 12.41 -28.12
CA GLN A 517 2.63 12.77 -26.71
C GLN A 517 1.97 11.74 -25.78
N ASP A 518 1.61 10.55 -26.29
CA ASP A 518 0.90 9.48 -25.57
C ASP A 518 1.52 9.12 -24.20
N ARG A 519 2.85 9.11 -24.13
CA ARG A 519 3.63 8.84 -22.91
C ARG A 519 3.44 9.89 -21.80
N HIS A 520 3.05 11.11 -22.17
CA HIS A 520 2.82 12.21 -21.22
C HIS A 520 1.35 12.34 -20.81
N TRP A 521 0.40 11.70 -21.50
CA TRP A 521 -1.03 11.92 -21.28
C TRP A 521 -1.48 11.73 -19.84
N ASN A 522 -0.97 10.72 -19.13
CA ASN A 522 -1.28 10.51 -17.70
C ASN A 522 -0.92 11.75 -16.86
N ARG A 523 0.27 12.29 -17.07
CA ARG A 523 0.78 13.47 -16.35
C ARG A 523 0.00 14.72 -16.73
N ILE A 524 -0.30 14.88 -18.02
CA ILE A 524 -1.08 16.01 -18.51
C ILE A 524 -2.50 16.00 -17.94
N LEU A 525 -3.15 14.83 -17.87
CA LEU A 525 -4.49 14.71 -17.28
C LEU A 525 -4.47 15.10 -15.79
N GLY A 526 -3.47 14.64 -15.03
CA GLY A 526 -3.27 15.04 -13.63
C GLY A 526 -3.07 16.56 -13.50
N ALA A 527 -2.10 17.12 -14.24
CA ALA A 527 -1.81 18.55 -14.23
C ALA A 527 -3.01 19.42 -14.60
N LEU A 528 -3.83 19.02 -15.58
CA LEU A 528 -5.07 19.72 -15.91
C LEU A 528 -6.11 19.65 -14.77
N GLY A 529 -6.16 18.53 -14.05
CA GLY A 529 -6.96 18.38 -12.84
C GLY A 529 -6.51 19.34 -11.73
N ASP A 530 -5.21 19.43 -11.50
CA ASP A 530 -4.60 20.27 -10.45
C ASP A 530 -4.73 21.77 -10.75
N ILE A 531 -4.54 22.17 -12.02
CA ILE A 531 -4.80 23.53 -12.51
C ILE A 531 -6.28 23.91 -12.28
N GLY A 532 -7.20 22.94 -12.38
CA GLY A 532 -8.59 23.14 -11.95
C GLY A 532 -9.44 24.00 -12.89
N GLU A 533 -8.98 24.28 -14.12
CA GLU A 533 -9.69 25.16 -15.06
C GLU A 533 -10.90 24.46 -15.72
N PRO A 534 -12.15 24.90 -15.44
CA PRO A 534 -13.39 24.22 -15.86
C PRO A 534 -13.53 23.94 -17.37
N ASP A 535 -12.89 24.73 -18.21
CA ASP A 535 -13.01 24.57 -19.64
C ASP A 535 -12.11 23.42 -20.19
N SER A 536 -11.24 22.81 -19.38
CA SER A 536 -10.48 21.60 -19.76
C SER A 536 -11.32 20.33 -19.72
N ARG A 537 -12.50 20.38 -19.12
CA ARG A 537 -13.46 19.28 -19.05
C ARG A 537 -13.69 18.58 -20.39
N PRO A 538 -13.95 19.25 -21.53
CA PRO A 538 -14.16 18.59 -22.81
C PRO A 538 -12.92 17.85 -23.33
N ALA A 539 -11.72 18.31 -22.97
CA ALA A 539 -10.46 17.68 -23.37
C ALA A 539 -10.16 16.41 -22.55
N VAL A 540 -10.59 16.34 -21.28
CA VAL A 540 -10.37 15.21 -20.38
C VAL A 540 -11.39 14.07 -20.61
N ARG A 541 -12.66 14.38 -20.88
CA ARG A 541 -13.75 13.38 -21.05
C ARG A 541 -13.44 12.20 -21.99
N PRO A 542 -12.78 12.36 -23.15
CA PRO A 542 -12.50 11.23 -24.05
C PRO A 542 -11.66 10.13 -23.39
N PHE A 543 -10.82 10.47 -22.42
CA PHE A 543 -9.90 9.55 -21.74
C PHE A 543 -10.60 8.58 -20.78
N LEU A 544 -11.86 8.82 -20.43
CA LEU A 544 -12.70 7.83 -19.74
C LEU A 544 -12.87 6.53 -20.56
N LYS A 545 -12.68 6.58 -21.88
CA LYS A 545 -12.77 5.41 -22.78
C LYS A 545 -11.40 4.90 -23.22
N SER A 546 -10.33 5.31 -22.55
CA SER A 546 -8.98 4.88 -22.88
C SER A 546 -8.80 3.36 -22.72
N PRO A 547 -8.05 2.68 -23.61
CA PRO A 547 -7.73 1.27 -23.43
C PRO A 547 -6.85 1.02 -22.18
N GLN A 548 -6.02 1.99 -21.79
CA GLN A 548 -5.17 1.86 -20.60
C GLN A 548 -5.96 2.16 -19.32
N GLU A 549 -5.87 1.25 -18.35
CA GLU A 549 -6.50 1.35 -17.02
C GLU A 549 -6.13 2.66 -16.30
N ARG A 550 -4.83 2.91 -16.13
CA ARG A 550 -4.31 4.10 -15.42
C ARG A 550 -4.85 5.41 -15.99
N ARG A 551 -5.05 5.50 -17.32
CA ARG A 551 -5.64 6.68 -17.97
C ARG A 551 -7.11 6.89 -17.59
N ARG A 552 -7.89 5.81 -17.46
CA ARG A 552 -9.30 5.91 -17.06
C ARG A 552 -9.42 6.43 -15.63
N ILE A 553 -8.57 5.92 -14.73
CA ILE A 553 -8.52 6.35 -13.31
C ILE A 553 -8.14 7.83 -13.22
N ILE A 554 -7.02 8.24 -13.83
CA ILE A 554 -6.58 9.64 -13.79
C ILE A 554 -7.61 10.57 -14.43
N ALA A 555 -8.29 10.15 -15.50
CA ALA A 555 -9.37 10.94 -16.10
C ALA A 555 -10.58 11.10 -15.17
N LEU A 556 -10.93 10.07 -14.38
CA LEU A 556 -11.99 10.16 -13.37
C LEU A 556 -11.61 11.15 -12.25
N ASP A 557 -10.37 11.12 -11.78
CA ASP A 557 -9.85 12.05 -10.77
C ASP A 557 -9.75 13.48 -11.29
N ALA A 558 -9.20 13.68 -12.49
CA ALA A 558 -9.12 14.99 -13.11
C ALA A 558 -10.53 15.61 -13.28
N LEU A 559 -11.53 14.85 -13.73
CA LEU A 559 -12.91 15.34 -13.87
C LEU A 559 -13.58 15.63 -12.51
N ARG A 560 -13.20 14.89 -11.46
CA ARG A 560 -13.61 15.16 -10.08
C ARG A 560 -13.03 16.49 -9.59
N SER A 561 -11.72 16.70 -9.75
CA SER A 561 -11.04 17.96 -9.40
C SER A 561 -11.58 19.15 -10.19
N LEU A 562 -11.87 18.96 -11.48
CA LEU A 562 -12.51 19.94 -12.36
C LEU A 562 -14.00 20.17 -12.06
N ARG A 563 -14.59 19.40 -11.12
CA ARG A 563 -16.00 19.45 -10.73
C ARG A 563 -16.96 19.29 -11.92
N ASP A 564 -16.65 18.38 -12.85
CA ASP A 564 -17.44 18.17 -14.07
C ASP A 564 -18.69 17.30 -13.86
N THR A 565 -19.74 17.91 -13.30
CA THR A 565 -21.03 17.22 -13.11
C THR A 565 -21.67 16.75 -14.42
N THR A 566 -21.32 17.35 -15.56
CA THR A 566 -21.86 16.94 -16.86
C THR A 566 -21.18 15.70 -17.44
N ALA A 567 -20.04 15.26 -16.85
CA ALA A 567 -19.39 14.00 -17.20
C ALA A 567 -20.01 12.78 -16.52
N VAL A 568 -20.90 12.96 -15.52
CA VAL A 568 -21.57 11.85 -14.81
C VAL A 568 -22.16 10.79 -15.77
N PRO A 569 -22.90 11.14 -16.84
CA PRO A 569 -23.38 10.14 -17.80
C PRO A 569 -22.29 9.34 -18.53
N LEU A 570 -21.10 9.93 -18.72
CA LEU A 570 -19.94 9.30 -19.34
C LEU A 570 -19.18 8.39 -18.37
N MET A 571 -19.29 8.64 -17.07
CA MET A 571 -18.70 7.82 -16.00
C MET A 571 -19.53 6.56 -15.72
N MET A 572 -20.85 6.59 -15.94
CA MET A 572 -21.76 5.47 -15.66
C MET A 572 -21.32 4.12 -16.26
N PRO A 573 -20.85 4.03 -17.52
CA PRO A 573 -20.38 2.76 -18.08
C PRO A 573 -19.16 2.17 -17.34
N LEU A 574 -18.36 3.00 -16.66
CA LEU A 574 -17.18 2.55 -15.92
C LEU A 574 -17.53 1.83 -14.61
N LEU A 575 -18.80 1.86 -14.19
CA LEU A 575 -19.28 1.02 -13.08
C LEU A 575 -19.30 -0.47 -13.45
N ASP A 576 -19.26 -0.79 -14.75
CA ASP A 576 -19.12 -2.14 -15.29
C ASP A 576 -17.75 -2.37 -15.96
N ASP A 577 -16.75 -1.55 -15.65
CA ASP A 577 -15.39 -1.73 -16.18
C ASP A 577 -14.83 -3.10 -15.79
N GLU A 578 -13.99 -3.70 -16.64
CA GLU A 578 -13.40 -5.02 -16.37
C GLU A 578 -12.46 -4.98 -15.15
N ILE A 579 -11.79 -3.85 -14.91
CA ILE A 579 -10.84 -3.69 -13.81
C ILE A 579 -11.52 -3.07 -12.57
N PHE A 580 -11.25 -3.67 -11.40
CA PHE A 580 -11.84 -3.26 -10.14
C PHE A 580 -11.47 -1.84 -9.70
N THR A 581 -10.20 -1.46 -9.85
CA THR A 581 -9.68 -0.12 -9.52
C THR A 581 -10.46 0.99 -10.27
N VAL A 582 -10.76 0.77 -11.55
CA VAL A 582 -11.55 1.69 -12.37
C VAL A 582 -13.00 1.76 -11.90
N ARG A 583 -13.62 0.61 -11.56
CA ARG A 583 -14.99 0.60 -11.00
C ARG A 583 -15.06 1.37 -9.69
N SER A 584 -14.08 1.19 -8.80
CA SER A 584 -14.00 1.88 -7.52
C SER A 584 -13.83 3.39 -7.70
N ALA A 585 -12.88 3.81 -8.55
CA ALA A 585 -12.67 5.22 -8.89
C ALA A 585 -13.92 5.86 -9.52
N ALA A 586 -14.65 5.13 -10.37
CA ALA A 586 -15.88 5.61 -10.98
C ALA A 586 -16.99 5.83 -9.96
N MET A 587 -17.14 4.90 -9.00
CA MET A 587 -18.09 5.06 -7.89
C MET A 587 -17.76 6.28 -7.04
N ALA A 588 -16.51 6.42 -6.60
CA ALA A 588 -16.05 7.54 -5.79
C ALA A 588 -16.23 8.89 -6.52
N SER A 589 -15.83 8.95 -7.80
CA SER A 589 -15.98 10.15 -8.63
C SER A 589 -17.45 10.56 -8.78
N ILE A 590 -18.34 9.62 -9.15
CA ILE A 590 -19.78 9.92 -9.28
C ILE A 590 -20.39 10.35 -7.95
N GLY A 591 -20.06 9.65 -6.85
CA GLY A 591 -20.55 9.97 -5.50
C GLY A 591 -20.14 11.36 -5.01
N SER A 592 -18.93 11.80 -5.36
CA SER A 592 -18.40 13.13 -4.96
C SER A 592 -19.24 14.31 -5.47
N PHE A 593 -20.02 14.14 -6.55
CA PHE A 593 -20.88 15.18 -7.11
C PHE A 593 -22.21 15.37 -6.35
N LYS A 594 -22.50 14.55 -5.33
CA LYS A 594 -23.65 14.69 -4.42
C LYS A 594 -24.97 14.93 -5.17
N THR A 595 -25.63 16.07 -4.93
CA THR A 595 -26.93 16.44 -5.50
C THR A 595 -26.97 16.40 -7.03
N ALA A 596 -25.84 16.72 -7.70
CA ALA A 596 -25.78 16.75 -9.16
C ALA A 596 -25.78 15.36 -9.82
N ALA A 597 -25.44 14.30 -9.07
CA ALA A 597 -25.45 12.93 -9.58
C ALA A 597 -26.80 12.22 -9.39
N VAL A 598 -27.63 12.65 -8.42
CA VAL A 598 -28.83 11.92 -7.96
C VAL A 598 -29.78 11.55 -9.10
N GLU A 599 -30.20 12.53 -9.90
CA GLU A 599 -31.16 12.29 -10.99
C GLU A 599 -30.65 11.24 -11.99
N ARG A 600 -29.36 11.33 -12.35
CA ARG A 600 -28.71 10.42 -13.30
C ARG A 600 -28.55 9.01 -12.74
N VAL A 601 -28.16 8.90 -11.47
CA VAL A 601 -28.01 7.61 -10.78
C VAL A 601 -29.38 6.92 -10.67
N ILE A 602 -30.43 7.64 -10.25
CA ILE A 602 -31.79 7.09 -10.13
C ILE A 602 -32.33 6.64 -11.49
N THR A 603 -32.21 7.48 -12.53
CA THR A 603 -32.69 7.12 -13.87
C THR A 603 -31.99 5.86 -14.40
N ARG A 604 -30.68 5.71 -14.15
CA ARG A 604 -29.93 4.52 -14.55
C ARG A 604 -30.35 3.29 -13.75
N LEU A 605 -30.60 3.45 -12.45
CA LEU A 605 -31.08 2.39 -11.58
C LEU A 605 -32.47 1.88 -12.03
N GLU A 606 -33.41 2.78 -12.31
CA GLU A 606 -34.74 2.46 -12.85
C GLU A 606 -34.67 1.73 -14.20
N ALA A 607 -33.75 2.14 -15.08
CA ALA A 607 -33.52 1.46 -16.35
C ALA A 607 -33.01 0.02 -16.17
N LEU A 608 -32.19 -0.25 -15.15
CA LEU A 608 -31.73 -1.60 -14.82
C LEU A 608 -32.83 -2.46 -14.19
N ARG A 609 -33.74 -1.86 -13.40
CA ARG A 609 -34.89 -2.56 -12.81
C ARG A 609 -35.93 -2.98 -13.84
N SER A 610 -36.12 -2.17 -14.87
CA SER A 610 -37.10 -2.41 -15.94
C SER A 610 -36.57 -3.32 -17.06
N ALA A 611 -35.27 -3.64 -17.07
CA ALA A 611 -34.69 -4.55 -18.05
C ALA A 611 -35.14 -6.01 -17.81
N PRO A 612 -35.66 -6.73 -18.83
CA PRO A 612 -36.05 -8.12 -18.67
C PRO A 612 -34.83 -8.98 -18.30
N ALA A 613 -34.97 -9.78 -17.24
CA ALA A 613 -33.96 -10.75 -16.84
C ALA A 613 -33.62 -11.65 -18.04
N ARG A 614 -32.43 -11.48 -18.62
CA ARG A 614 -31.95 -12.41 -19.64
C ARG A 614 -31.70 -13.73 -18.94
N THR A 615 -32.66 -14.64 -19.04
CA THR A 615 -32.52 -16.06 -18.67
C THR A 615 -31.46 -16.67 -19.59
N GLY A 616 -30.20 -16.52 -19.21
CA GLY A 616 -29.03 -17.06 -19.89
C GLY A 616 -28.59 -18.40 -19.32
N VAL A 617 -29.52 -19.28 -18.92
CA VAL A 617 -29.21 -20.71 -18.80
C VAL A 617 -29.42 -21.30 -20.18
N SER A 618 -28.41 -21.19 -21.05
CA SER A 618 -28.27 -22.16 -22.13
C SER A 618 -27.90 -23.48 -21.46
N ALA A 619 -28.90 -24.31 -21.21
CA ALA A 619 -28.69 -25.73 -20.99
C ALA A 619 -27.93 -26.25 -22.21
N ARG A 620 -26.67 -26.64 -22.02
CA ARG A 620 -25.94 -27.40 -23.03
C ARG A 620 -26.70 -28.72 -23.26
N PRO A 621 -27.01 -29.11 -24.49
CA PRO A 621 -27.46 -30.46 -24.77
C PRO A 621 -26.33 -31.42 -24.38
N ALA A 622 -26.69 -32.53 -23.73
CA ALA A 622 -25.79 -33.65 -23.51
C ALA A 622 -25.46 -34.28 -24.88
N ASP A 623 -24.34 -33.90 -25.48
CA ASP A 623 -23.83 -34.55 -26.68
C ASP A 623 -22.90 -35.71 -26.34
N ARG A 624 -23.18 -36.79 -27.06
CA ARG A 624 -22.62 -38.13 -26.96
C ARG A 624 -21.13 -38.13 -27.24
N ALA A 625 -20.41 -38.99 -26.53
CA ALA A 625 -19.04 -39.35 -26.86
C ALA A 625 -18.96 -39.90 -28.30
N ASP A 626 -18.10 -39.31 -29.13
CA ASP A 626 -17.50 -40.02 -30.25
C ASP A 626 -16.02 -40.36 -29.93
N GLY A 627 -15.63 -41.54 -30.38
CA GLY A 627 -14.40 -42.22 -29.97
C GLY A 627 -13.16 -41.66 -30.64
N SER A 628 -12.61 -40.55 -30.13
CA SER A 628 -11.20 -40.21 -30.33
C SER A 628 -10.69 -39.33 -29.19
N GLY A 629 -10.06 -39.95 -28.19
CA GLY A 629 -9.57 -39.28 -26.98
C GLY A 629 -8.39 -38.32 -27.22
N LYS A 630 -8.65 -37.14 -27.77
CA LYS A 630 -7.75 -35.98 -27.75
C LYS A 630 -8.54 -34.68 -27.54
N PRO A 631 -8.22 -33.84 -26.54
CA PRO A 631 -8.86 -32.55 -26.38
C PRO A 631 -8.37 -31.58 -27.47
N ARG A 632 -9.31 -30.94 -28.20
CA ARG A 632 -8.99 -29.80 -29.06
C ARG A 632 -8.62 -28.59 -28.21
N ARG A 633 -7.44 -28.01 -28.46
CA ARG A 633 -7.09 -26.64 -28.06
C ARG A 633 -7.88 -25.68 -28.96
N GLU A 634 -8.96 -25.13 -28.44
CA GLU A 634 -9.58 -23.91 -28.98
C GLU A 634 -9.13 -22.72 -28.14
N SER A 635 -8.68 -21.67 -28.82
CA SER A 635 -8.33 -20.37 -28.28
C SER A 635 -9.50 -19.81 -27.47
N ARG A 636 -9.26 -19.51 -26.18
CA ARG A 636 -10.21 -18.77 -25.34
C ARG A 636 -10.32 -17.34 -25.86
N GLY A 637 -11.20 -17.13 -26.83
CA GLY A 637 -11.79 -15.83 -27.11
C GLY A 637 -12.62 -15.39 -25.91
N SER A 638 -12.49 -14.11 -25.56
CA SER A 638 -13.16 -13.43 -24.45
C SER A 638 -14.64 -13.82 -24.31
N SER A 639 -15.01 -14.37 -23.15
CA SER A 639 -16.41 -14.39 -22.75
C SER A 639 -16.83 -12.99 -22.30
N ALA A 640 -17.18 -12.15 -23.27
CA ALA A 640 -18.01 -10.97 -23.03
C ALA A 640 -19.40 -11.46 -22.59
N GLY A 641 -19.72 -11.36 -21.29
CA GLY A 641 -21.01 -11.87 -20.80
C GLY A 641 -21.32 -11.77 -19.31
N ALA A 642 -20.52 -11.08 -18.49
CA ALA A 642 -20.85 -10.81 -17.08
C ALA A 642 -20.97 -9.29 -16.88
N ALA A 643 -22.10 -8.68 -17.24
CA ALA A 643 -22.14 -7.22 -17.41
C ALA A 643 -23.45 -6.44 -17.06
N PRO A 644 -24.43 -6.96 -16.29
CA PRO A 644 -25.41 -6.05 -15.66
C PRO A 644 -25.47 -6.12 -14.13
N THR A 645 -24.89 -7.15 -13.54
CA THR A 645 -25.04 -7.53 -12.12
C THR A 645 -24.28 -6.59 -11.17
N SER A 646 -23.09 -6.08 -11.57
CA SER A 646 -22.26 -5.20 -10.73
C SER A 646 -22.76 -3.76 -10.72
N SER A 647 -23.22 -3.26 -11.86
CA SER A 647 -23.76 -1.90 -12.02
C SER A 647 -24.90 -1.56 -11.05
N ARG A 648 -25.86 -2.48 -10.84
CA ARG A 648 -27.02 -2.20 -9.97
C ARG A 648 -26.59 -1.99 -8.52
N ILE A 649 -25.72 -2.87 -8.00
CA ILE A 649 -25.17 -2.76 -6.65
C ILE A 649 -24.37 -1.46 -6.51
N ALA A 650 -23.53 -1.13 -7.50
CA ALA A 650 -22.73 0.09 -7.50
C ALA A 650 -23.60 1.36 -7.45
N LEU A 651 -24.69 1.42 -8.23
CA LEU A 651 -25.62 2.56 -8.22
C LEU A 651 -26.32 2.72 -6.87
N VAL A 652 -26.75 1.61 -6.26
CA VAL A 652 -27.38 1.66 -4.92
C VAL A 652 -26.38 2.12 -3.86
N ARG A 653 -25.11 1.67 -3.95
CA ARG A 653 -24.03 2.15 -3.07
C ARG A 653 -23.78 3.65 -3.24
N ILE A 654 -23.70 4.14 -4.49
CA ILE A 654 -23.57 5.57 -4.80
C ILE A 654 -24.73 6.36 -4.16
N LEU A 655 -25.98 5.89 -4.30
CA LEU A 655 -27.12 6.52 -3.64
C LEU A 655 -26.97 6.52 -2.11
N GLY A 656 -26.50 5.41 -1.51
CA GLY A 656 -26.21 5.32 -0.08
C GLY A 656 -25.12 6.30 0.39
N ASN A 657 -24.08 6.53 -0.40
CA ASN A 657 -23.02 7.51 -0.11
C ASN A 657 -23.57 8.93 -0.15
N ILE A 658 -24.33 9.26 -1.21
CA ILE A 658 -24.98 10.57 -1.34
C ILE A 658 -25.95 10.79 -0.17
N ALA A 659 -26.70 9.75 0.24
CA ALA A 659 -27.57 9.80 1.41
C ALA A 659 -26.81 10.22 2.68
N GLY A 660 -25.67 9.59 2.96
CA GLY A 660 -24.83 9.93 4.11
C GLY A 660 -24.27 11.36 4.01
N ALA A 661 -23.77 11.75 2.84
CA ALA A 661 -23.20 13.08 2.61
C ALA A 661 -24.22 14.23 2.70
N LEU A 662 -25.52 13.93 2.57
CA LEU A 662 -26.62 14.88 2.67
C LEU A 662 -27.41 14.74 3.98
N LYS A 663 -26.97 13.88 4.92
CA LYS A 663 -27.70 13.56 6.15
C LYS A 663 -28.07 14.82 6.94
N ASP A 664 -27.10 15.69 7.17
CA ASP A 664 -27.24 16.89 8.00
C ASP A 664 -27.37 18.17 7.15
N ALA A 665 -27.72 18.03 5.87
CA ALA A 665 -27.88 19.17 4.96
C ALA A 665 -29.28 19.81 5.08
N ASP A 666 -29.30 21.13 5.28
CA ASP A 666 -30.52 21.89 5.55
C ASP A 666 -31.02 22.74 4.36
N ASP A 667 -30.23 22.82 3.27
CA ASP A 667 -30.62 23.61 2.12
C ASP A 667 -31.72 22.90 1.28
N PRO A 668 -32.62 23.65 0.61
CA PRO A 668 -33.74 23.07 -0.11
C PRO A 668 -33.36 22.07 -1.21
N VAL A 669 -32.20 22.24 -1.85
CA VAL A 669 -31.75 21.38 -2.95
C VAL A 669 -31.29 20.05 -2.40
N SER A 670 -30.46 20.07 -1.34
CA SER A 670 -30.00 18.87 -0.65
C SER A 670 -31.14 18.11 0.01
N LEU A 671 -32.11 18.80 0.62
CA LEU A 671 -33.30 18.15 1.19
C LEU A 671 -34.12 17.41 0.14
N ARG A 672 -34.29 18.00 -1.05
CA ARG A 672 -34.99 17.36 -2.17
C ARG A 672 -34.22 16.15 -2.69
N ALA A 673 -32.91 16.30 -2.89
CA ALA A 673 -32.03 15.21 -3.33
C ALA A 673 -32.03 14.05 -2.31
N ARG A 674 -31.95 14.37 -1.01
CA ARG A 674 -32.03 13.40 0.09
C ARG A 674 -33.36 12.64 0.07
N ALA A 675 -34.48 13.32 -0.17
CA ALA A 675 -35.79 12.69 -0.29
C ALA A 675 -35.85 11.74 -1.51
N GLN A 676 -35.33 12.16 -2.67
CA GLN A 676 -35.27 11.32 -3.87
C GLN A 676 -34.42 10.06 -3.66
N VAL A 677 -33.24 10.23 -3.05
CA VAL A 677 -32.33 9.13 -2.70
C VAL A 677 -33.03 8.16 -1.75
N ARG A 678 -33.65 8.67 -0.67
CA ARG A 678 -34.42 7.86 0.28
C ARG A 678 -35.49 7.03 -0.42
N ASP A 679 -36.28 7.66 -1.29
CA ASP A 679 -37.41 7.00 -1.94
C ASP A 679 -36.91 5.91 -2.91
N ALA A 680 -35.82 6.16 -3.65
CA ALA A 680 -35.19 5.16 -4.52
C ALA A 680 -34.63 3.96 -3.74
N LEU A 681 -33.96 4.20 -2.60
CA LEU A 681 -33.45 3.13 -1.73
C LEU A 681 -34.58 2.32 -1.09
N LEU A 682 -35.68 2.97 -0.68
CA LEU A 682 -36.87 2.28 -0.17
C LEU A 682 -37.56 1.43 -1.22
N GLU A 683 -37.49 1.85 -2.49
CA GLU A 683 -38.05 1.09 -3.60
C GLU A 683 -37.23 -0.17 -3.91
N GLU A 684 -35.92 -0.13 -3.74
CA GLU A 684 -35.07 -1.33 -3.80
C GLU A 684 -35.43 -2.33 -2.70
N LEU A 685 -35.88 -1.86 -1.52
CA LEU A 685 -36.38 -2.70 -0.43
C LEU A 685 -37.88 -3.07 -0.55
N ALA A 686 -38.51 -2.88 -1.71
CA ALA A 686 -39.87 -3.34 -1.91
C ALA A 686 -39.96 -4.88 -1.72
N PRO A 687 -41.11 -5.41 -1.25
CA PRO A 687 -41.24 -6.82 -0.91
C PRO A 687 -40.96 -7.70 -2.13
N HIS A 688 -39.98 -8.59 -2.02
CA HIS A 688 -39.72 -9.60 -3.02
C HIS A 688 -40.52 -10.87 -2.68
N PRO A 689 -41.29 -11.47 -3.60
CA PRO A 689 -42.03 -12.69 -3.30
C PRO A 689 -41.07 -13.86 -2.98
N SER A 690 -41.31 -14.57 -1.87
CA SER A 690 -40.50 -15.72 -1.45
C SER A 690 -40.39 -16.84 -2.48
N ASP A 691 -41.38 -16.92 -3.37
CA ASP A 691 -41.52 -17.99 -4.37
C ASP A 691 -40.78 -17.68 -5.67
N VAL A 692 -40.19 -16.48 -5.80
CA VAL A 692 -39.38 -16.09 -6.95
C VAL A 692 -37.90 -16.23 -6.57
N PRO A 693 -37.11 -17.08 -7.26
CA PRO A 693 -35.68 -17.20 -7.01
C PRO A 693 -35.00 -15.85 -7.17
N GLU A 694 -34.34 -15.38 -6.12
CA GLU A 694 -33.61 -14.12 -6.12
C GLU A 694 -32.17 -14.36 -6.57
N ASP A 695 -31.69 -13.57 -7.54
CA ASP A 695 -30.28 -13.61 -7.93
C ASP A 695 -29.42 -12.85 -6.91
N ARG A 696 -28.17 -13.29 -6.72
CA ARG A 696 -27.18 -12.71 -5.81
C ARG A 696 -26.99 -11.21 -6.03
N ALA A 697 -27.16 -10.73 -7.27
CA ALA A 697 -27.17 -9.31 -7.63
C ALA A 697 -28.23 -8.51 -6.87
N GLN A 698 -29.43 -9.07 -6.82
CA GLN A 698 -30.64 -8.43 -6.32
C GLN A 698 -30.61 -8.40 -4.79
N ALA A 699 -30.21 -9.52 -4.17
CA ALA A 699 -29.91 -9.58 -2.75
C ALA A 699 -28.78 -8.59 -2.36
N GLY A 700 -27.73 -8.49 -3.17
CA GLY A 700 -26.63 -7.53 -2.96
C GLY A 700 -27.07 -6.07 -3.04
N ALA A 701 -27.92 -5.73 -4.01
CA ALA A 701 -28.49 -4.38 -4.15
C ALA A 701 -29.41 -4.03 -2.97
N ARG A 702 -30.26 -4.95 -2.54
CA ARG A 702 -31.12 -4.78 -1.35
C ARG A 702 -30.30 -4.61 -0.09
N ALA A 703 -29.26 -5.41 0.10
CA ALA A 703 -28.33 -5.26 1.22
C ALA A 703 -27.66 -3.87 1.22
N ALA A 704 -27.18 -3.39 0.07
CA ALA A 704 -26.64 -2.04 -0.06
C ALA A 704 -27.70 -0.95 0.23
N ALA A 705 -28.96 -1.18 -0.15
CA ALA A 705 -30.05 -0.25 0.13
C ALA A 705 -30.34 -0.13 1.64
N VAL A 706 -30.25 -1.25 2.38
CA VAL A 706 -30.31 -1.22 3.85
C VAL A 706 -29.22 -0.31 4.40
N THR A 707 -27.95 -0.53 4.06
CA THR A 707 -26.83 0.33 4.51
C THR A 707 -27.05 1.80 4.15
N GLY A 708 -27.47 2.10 2.92
CA GLY A 708 -27.76 3.47 2.48
C GLY A 708 -28.86 4.16 3.28
N LEU A 709 -29.94 3.46 3.63
CA LEU A 709 -31.02 4.01 4.45
C LEU A 709 -30.60 4.22 5.90
N TYR A 710 -29.75 3.37 6.45
CA TYR A 710 -29.16 3.61 7.78
C TYR A 710 -28.21 4.81 7.80
N ARG A 711 -27.51 5.10 6.69
CA ARG A 711 -26.69 6.32 6.56
C ARG A 711 -27.50 7.61 6.56
N LEU A 712 -28.73 7.61 6.03
CA LEU A 712 -29.66 8.75 6.20
C LEU A 712 -30.01 8.98 7.67
N GLY A 713 -29.98 7.93 8.48
CA GLY A 713 -30.21 7.99 9.92
C GLY A 713 -31.64 8.41 10.32
N GLY A 714 -31.83 8.54 11.63
CA GLY A 714 -33.09 8.98 12.24
C GLY A 714 -34.06 7.83 12.59
N PRO A 715 -34.83 7.96 13.69
CA PRO A 715 -35.73 6.91 14.18
C PRO A 715 -36.82 6.54 13.16
N GLU A 716 -37.38 7.54 12.46
CA GLU A 716 -38.40 7.29 11.43
C GLU A 716 -37.88 6.42 10.28
N MET A 717 -36.63 6.61 9.87
CA MET A 717 -36.02 5.82 8.79
C MET A 717 -35.77 4.39 9.25
N ARG A 718 -35.30 4.19 10.48
CA ARG A 718 -35.11 2.85 11.06
C ARG A 718 -36.42 2.09 11.17
N ASP A 719 -37.50 2.74 11.62
CA ASP A 719 -38.82 2.11 11.70
C ASP A 719 -39.34 1.68 10.31
N ARG A 720 -39.12 2.51 9.28
CA ARG A 720 -39.44 2.15 7.89
C ARG A 720 -38.64 0.94 7.41
N VAL A 721 -37.34 0.85 7.70
CA VAL A 721 -36.52 -0.31 7.33
C VAL A 721 -36.94 -1.56 8.12
N ARG A 722 -37.14 -1.45 9.43
CA ARG A 722 -37.61 -2.55 10.29
C ARG A 722 -38.91 -3.15 9.74
N ASN A 723 -39.87 -2.31 9.35
CA ASN A 723 -41.12 -2.76 8.75
C ASN A 723 -40.92 -3.51 7.42
N ARG A 724 -39.94 -3.12 6.59
CA ARG A 724 -39.59 -3.83 5.35
C ARG A 724 -38.90 -5.17 5.61
N MET A 725 -38.20 -5.30 6.73
CA MET A 725 -37.42 -6.49 7.08
C MET A 725 -38.23 -7.60 7.76
N LEU A 726 -39.48 -7.33 8.20
CA LEU A 726 -40.34 -8.32 8.85
C LEU A 726 -40.56 -9.58 8.00
N ASP A 727 -40.76 -9.39 6.69
CA ASP A 727 -41.04 -10.47 5.74
C ASP A 727 -39.80 -10.81 4.87
N GLU A 728 -38.63 -10.27 5.21
CA GLU A 728 -37.40 -10.58 4.48
C GLU A 728 -37.07 -12.07 4.64
N TYR A 729 -36.53 -12.70 3.60
CA TYR A 729 -36.09 -14.10 3.65
C TYR A 729 -34.64 -14.29 3.19
N ASP A 730 -34.06 -13.35 2.46
CA ASP A 730 -32.69 -13.48 1.96
C ASP A 730 -31.66 -13.37 3.12
N PRO A 731 -30.75 -14.36 3.29
CA PRO A 731 -29.79 -14.35 4.39
C PRO A 731 -28.79 -13.19 4.37
N LEU A 732 -28.39 -12.71 3.18
CA LEU A 732 -27.45 -11.60 3.04
C LEU A 732 -28.12 -10.31 3.53
N VAL A 733 -29.33 -10.02 3.04
CA VAL A 733 -30.08 -8.82 3.43
C VAL A 733 -30.38 -8.82 4.93
N LYS A 734 -30.80 -9.96 5.49
CA LYS A 734 -31.01 -10.12 6.95
C LYS A 734 -29.76 -9.85 7.76
N ARG A 735 -28.61 -10.39 7.32
CA ARG A 735 -27.34 -10.22 8.03
C ARG A 735 -26.90 -8.76 8.01
N THR A 736 -27.05 -8.08 6.87
CA THR A 736 -26.74 -6.65 6.75
C THR A 736 -27.67 -5.80 7.61
N TYR A 737 -28.98 -6.06 7.60
CA TYR A 737 -29.94 -5.39 8.48
C TYR A 737 -29.61 -5.60 9.96
N ALA A 738 -29.35 -6.83 10.40
CA ALA A 738 -29.00 -7.11 11.79
C ALA A 738 -27.72 -6.37 12.22
N TRP A 739 -26.75 -6.24 11.30
CA TRP A 739 -25.52 -5.49 11.55
C TRP A 739 -25.78 -3.98 11.68
N GLU A 740 -26.54 -3.39 10.77
CA GLU A 740 -26.86 -1.96 10.80
C GLU A 740 -27.75 -1.57 11.99
N GLU A 741 -28.76 -2.38 12.33
CA GLU A 741 -29.62 -2.15 13.49
C GLU A 741 -28.82 -2.21 14.79
N ALA A 742 -27.90 -3.18 14.92
CA ALA A 742 -27.00 -3.26 16.06
C ALA A 742 -26.07 -2.03 16.15
N ARG A 743 -25.53 -1.57 15.00
CA ARG A 743 -24.69 -0.37 14.93
C ARG A 743 -25.45 0.89 15.35
N ALA A 744 -26.65 1.09 14.82
CA ALA A 744 -27.49 2.25 15.14
C ALA A 744 -27.93 2.28 16.61
N THR A 745 -28.25 1.11 17.19
CA THR A 745 -28.62 0.99 18.61
C THR A 745 -27.43 1.34 19.52
N LYS A 746 -26.22 0.89 19.17
CA LYS A 746 -25.00 1.26 19.91
C LYS A 746 -24.69 2.75 19.84
N GLN A 747 -24.85 3.37 18.67
CA GLN A 747 -24.63 4.81 18.49
C GLN A 747 -25.61 5.65 19.34
N GLU A 748 -26.87 5.22 19.47
CA GLU A 748 -27.85 5.92 20.32
C GLU A 748 -27.56 5.79 21.81
N ALA A 749 -27.08 4.63 22.26
CA ALA A 749 -26.63 4.46 23.63
C ALA A 749 -25.44 5.38 23.94
N ALA A 750 -24.46 5.45 23.02
CA ALA A 750 -23.28 6.31 23.16
C ALA A 750 -23.59 7.82 23.12
N ASN A 751 -24.68 8.25 22.47
CA ASN A 751 -25.10 9.65 22.45
C ASN A 751 -25.98 10.05 23.65
N GLN A 752 -26.44 9.07 24.45
CA GLN A 752 -27.25 9.31 25.66
C GLN A 752 -26.39 9.37 26.94
N ASP A 753 -25.22 8.75 26.91
CA ASP A 753 -24.16 8.85 27.92
C ASP A 753 -23.26 10.07 27.64
#